data_AF-A0AAD6TLD1-F1
#
_entry.id   AF-A0AAD6TLD1-F1
#
_cell.length_a   1.000
_cell.length_b   1.000
_cell.length_c   1.000
_cell.angle_alpha   90.00
_cell.angle_beta   90.00
_cell.angle_gamma   90.00
#
_symmetry.space_group_name_H-M   'P 1'
#
loop_
_entity.id
_entity.type
_entity.pdbx_description
1 polymer ?
#
loop_
_entity_poly.entity_id
_entity_poly.type
_entity_poly.pdbx_seq_one_letter_code
_entity_poly.pdbx_strand_id
1 'polypeptide(L)'
;MSNDASYSDFPQPQPAFANRHLAPSPGASQADSYRDSEAYPASSPNNSTTLLPASAPKPEVAYGTSYGEKTARSPSKNRKLIGLGALLGVAIVVVAVVVPVYFLVIKKHHRSAAVSSTASPTALASSTGSTGGDSTGGKTIVGAVTGGDGSTVTTDNGTTFTYKNPFGGYWIADPQNPFASGARPNSWTPALNETWTWGVDHVYGVNLGGWFVLEPFIAPALFQAYPSAVDEWSLSTLMRADGTLEATMEAHYDTFITEEDIAQIAGAGLNWIRVPIPFWAISTWSDVGTDSTGTVAEPFLEGVCWKYIVRLFGWARKYGLRVNLDLHTIPGSQNGYNHSGRDGQINFLNGIMGIANAQRAIDYIRIITEFISQPEYKDVVQMFGVMNEARMAIIGRPPLNAFYLELHNLLRGITGVGAGNGPYIGVHDGFQGVSSWAGFMEGSDRVVLDTHPYFAFNGQANNQPIATSDDFMSPDAGGRWPAAACNTWGSSLNTSREQFGITVAGEWSNGYNDCGLYLNGVPGSNHYGDCTLWQDSSTWNTTVKAGVQAFAMASMDALQDWFFWTWKIAPAADGVVSSPLWSYQLGLEGGWMPTDPRTAHGKCAAIGVSGEQFDGTFSAWQTGGAGAGTIAASFSSSFGVWPPLTISNVDPAALTVMPTYTATGSVATLTYITPTVTGATTTVTPTVSVGNGWFDSADTASGVTAVAGCTYPAAWEALTLPAPTALCTGAPA
;
A
#
# COMPACT_ATOMS: atom_id res chain seq x y z
N MET A 1 0.53 51.74 -68.93
CA MET A 1 1.08 52.98 -68.32
C MET A 1 1.81 52.59 -67.04
N SER A 2 2.73 53.43 -66.59
CA SER A 2 3.85 53.15 -65.67
C SER A 2 3.45 52.89 -64.20
N ASN A 3 4.30 52.11 -63.51
CA ASN A 3 4.77 52.25 -62.10
C ASN A 3 3.74 52.20 -60.93
N ASP A 4 4.05 51.80 -59.68
CA ASP A 4 5.33 51.36 -59.05
C ASP A 4 5.10 50.53 -57.75
N ALA A 5 6.14 49.83 -57.27
CA ALA A 5 6.41 49.38 -55.86
C ALA A 5 5.40 48.47 -55.09
N SER A 6 5.79 47.54 -54.18
CA SER A 6 7.09 47.01 -53.72
C SER A 6 6.96 45.78 -52.78
N TYR A 7 7.82 44.75 -52.92
CA TYR A 7 8.32 43.74 -51.92
C TYR A 7 7.32 42.92 -51.05
N SER A 8 7.52 41.64 -50.68
CA SER A 8 8.46 40.53 -51.05
C SER A 8 7.96 39.25 -50.31
N ASP A 9 7.58 38.16 -50.97
CA ASP A 9 8.39 37.05 -51.56
C ASP A 9 9.00 36.02 -50.57
N PHE A 10 8.51 34.78 -50.68
CA PHE A 10 9.10 33.52 -50.20
C PHE A 10 8.99 32.48 -51.33
N PRO A 11 10.04 31.70 -51.63
CA PRO A 11 9.85 30.42 -52.32
C PRO A 11 10.67 29.23 -51.75
N GLN A 12 10.00 28.07 -51.72
CA GLN A 12 10.57 26.70 -51.76
C GLN A 12 11.23 26.44 -53.16
N PRO A 13 11.96 25.32 -53.49
CA PRO A 13 11.96 23.98 -52.85
C PRO A 13 13.31 23.19 -52.82
N GLN A 14 13.21 21.90 -52.48
CA GLN A 14 14.16 20.75 -52.47
C GLN A 14 14.84 20.38 -53.84
N PRO A 15 15.67 19.31 -54.00
CA PRO A 15 16.78 18.72 -53.18
C PRO A 15 18.04 18.26 -54.00
N ALA A 16 19.13 17.76 -53.36
CA ALA A 16 20.14 16.87 -53.99
C ALA A 16 21.05 16.08 -52.99
N PHE A 17 21.59 14.92 -53.41
CA PHE A 17 22.49 14.00 -52.66
C PHE A 17 24.01 14.22 -52.96
N ALA A 18 24.93 13.83 -52.04
CA ALA A 18 26.07 12.89 -52.31
C ALA A 18 27.17 12.73 -51.20
N ASN A 19 27.31 11.50 -50.70
CA ASN A 19 28.49 10.74 -50.19
C ASN A 19 29.94 11.31 -50.26
N ARG A 20 30.76 11.14 -49.18
CA ARG A 20 31.79 10.06 -49.00
C ARG A 20 32.70 10.15 -47.73
N HIS A 21 33.13 8.97 -47.29
CA HIS A 21 34.01 8.53 -46.17
C HIS A 21 35.33 9.27 -45.84
N LEU A 22 35.78 9.23 -44.56
CA LEU A 22 36.81 8.30 -44.00
C LEU A 22 37.02 8.53 -42.47
N ALA A 23 37.67 7.58 -41.75
CA ALA A 23 37.82 7.51 -40.27
C ALA A 23 39.32 7.32 -39.85
N PRO A 24 39.74 6.95 -38.60
CA PRO A 24 39.12 7.02 -37.24
C PRO A 24 40.06 7.50 -36.06
N SER A 25 39.47 7.82 -34.89
CA SER A 25 40.00 7.66 -33.49
C SER A 25 41.22 8.48 -32.97
N PRO A 26 41.49 8.55 -31.63
CA PRO A 26 40.70 8.07 -30.46
C PRO A 26 40.52 9.05 -29.27
N GLY A 27 39.58 8.74 -28.34
CA GLY A 27 39.82 8.89 -26.89
C GLY A 27 38.91 9.77 -26.03
N ALA A 28 37.87 9.19 -25.41
CA ALA A 28 37.40 9.45 -24.04
C ALA A 28 36.33 8.41 -23.64
N SER A 29 36.27 8.03 -22.36
CA SER A 29 35.54 6.86 -21.83
C SER A 29 34.00 6.97 -21.81
N GLN A 30 33.32 5.91 -22.21
CA GLN A 30 31.94 5.59 -21.80
C GLN A 30 31.92 5.07 -20.35
N ALA A 31 30.81 5.29 -19.64
CA ALA A 31 30.47 4.55 -18.43
C ALA A 31 29.31 3.61 -18.78
N ASP A 32 29.55 2.30 -18.70
CA ASP A 32 28.61 1.28 -19.17
C ASP A 32 27.47 1.00 -18.19
N SER A 33 26.31 0.68 -18.75
CA SER A 33 25.15 0.12 -18.05
C SER A 33 25.49 -1.26 -17.47
N TYR A 34 25.35 -1.42 -16.15
CA TYR A 34 25.46 -2.74 -15.53
C TYR A 34 24.21 -3.58 -15.79
N ARG A 35 24.43 -4.80 -16.29
CA ARG A 35 23.40 -5.82 -16.55
C ARG A 35 23.26 -6.77 -15.37
N ASP A 36 22.06 -7.34 -15.26
CA ASP A 36 21.70 -8.38 -14.31
C ASP A 36 22.56 -9.64 -14.44
N SER A 37 22.83 -10.28 -13.30
CA SER A 37 23.24 -11.68 -13.24
C SER A 37 22.89 -12.31 -11.89
N GLU A 38 21.64 -12.71 -11.71
CA GLU A 38 21.30 -13.74 -10.72
C GLU A 38 21.23 -15.11 -11.41
N ALA A 39 22.04 -16.05 -10.92
CA ALA A 39 22.10 -17.41 -11.42
C ALA A 39 21.74 -18.38 -10.30
N TYR A 40 20.50 -18.84 -10.27
CA TYR A 40 20.10 -19.98 -9.45
C TYR A 40 20.58 -21.30 -10.09
N PRO A 41 21.23 -22.21 -9.34
CA PRO A 41 21.67 -23.49 -9.88
C PRO A 41 20.49 -24.45 -10.06
N ALA A 42 20.20 -24.81 -11.31
CA ALA A 42 19.16 -25.79 -11.63
C ALA A 42 19.55 -27.20 -11.15
N SER A 43 18.79 -27.75 -10.20
CA SER A 43 18.84 -29.18 -9.85
C SER A 43 17.91 -29.99 -10.75
N SER A 44 18.41 -31.05 -11.38
CA SER A 44 17.57 -32.06 -12.03
C SER A 44 18.13 -33.48 -11.81
N PRO A 45 17.30 -34.54 -11.78
CA PRO A 45 17.62 -35.76 -11.02
C PRO A 45 18.00 -36.99 -11.85
N ASN A 46 18.46 -38.02 -11.13
CA ASN A 46 18.56 -39.45 -11.49
C ASN A 46 19.65 -39.89 -12.50
N ASN A 47 20.67 -40.61 -12.01
CA ASN A 47 20.68 -42.06 -12.22
C ASN A 47 21.54 -42.84 -11.20
N SER A 48 21.24 -44.13 -11.03
CA SER A 48 21.74 -45.01 -9.98
C SER A 48 23.01 -45.78 -10.37
N THR A 49 23.93 -46.05 -9.43
CA THR A 49 24.34 -47.44 -9.03
C THR A 49 25.48 -47.46 -7.99
N THR A 50 25.57 -48.59 -7.28
CA THR A 50 26.46 -48.93 -6.15
C THR A 50 27.95 -49.06 -6.48
N LEU A 51 28.83 -48.77 -5.51
CA LEU A 51 29.99 -49.62 -5.12
C LEU A 51 30.69 -49.12 -3.82
N LEU A 52 30.94 -50.02 -2.87
CA LEU A 52 31.87 -49.91 -1.72
C LEU A 52 33.15 -50.72 -2.04
N PRO A 53 34.30 -50.63 -1.32
CA PRO A 53 34.57 -50.07 0.03
C PRO A 53 35.77 -49.04 0.01
N ALA A 54 36.57 -48.69 1.03
CA ALA A 54 36.81 -49.23 2.39
C ALA A 54 37.45 -48.23 3.42
N SER A 55 37.22 -48.52 4.70
CA SER A 55 38.12 -48.37 5.89
C SER A 55 39.01 -47.13 6.15
N ALA A 56 38.51 -46.27 7.08
CA ALA A 56 39.13 -45.84 8.36
C ALA A 56 40.41 -44.95 8.41
N PRO A 57 40.75 -44.28 9.56
CA PRO A 57 40.07 -44.20 10.87
C PRO A 57 39.74 -42.77 11.39
N LYS A 58 39.04 -42.69 12.53
CA LYS A 58 38.71 -41.48 13.33
C LYS A 58 39.81 -41.12 14.35
N PRO A 59 39.70 -39.95 15.02
CA PRO A 59 39.92 -39.84 16.46
C PRO A 59 38.64 -39.45 17.25
N GLU A 60 38.59 -39.86 18.53
CA GLU A 60 37.52 -39.53 19.50
C GLU A 60 37.87 -38.29 20.34
N VAL A 61 36.87 -37.61 20.93
CA VAL A 61 36.94 -37.13 22.32
C VAL A 61 35.58 -37.28 23.03
N ALA A 62 35.64 -37.68 24.29
CA ALA A 62 34.61 -38.16 25.20
C ALA A 62 33.37 -37.28 25.51
N TYR A 63 32.28 -37.97 25.88
CA TYR A 63 31.19 -37.45 26.71
C TYR A 63 31.63 -37.30 28.18
N GLY A 64 31.11 -36.29 28.88
CA GLY A 64 31.26 -36.13 30.32
C GLY A 64 30.01 -35.52 30.97
N THR A 65 29.23 -36.33 31.69
CA THR A 65 28.09 -35.88 32.48
C THR A 65 28.53 -35.47 33.89
N SER A 66 27.98 -34.37 34.41
CA SER A 66 28.12 -34.01 35.84
C SER A 66 26.86 -33.28 36.33
N TYR A 67 26.28 -33.78 37.42
CA TYR A 67 25.15 -33.13 38.11
C TYR A 67 25.67 -31.98 38.97
N GLY A 68 25.09 -30.78 38.79
CA GLY A 68 25.37 -29.58 39.59
C GLY A 68 24.14 -29.11 40.37
N GLU A 69 24.20 -29.21 41.69
CA GLU A 69 23.10 -28.92 42.62
C GLU A 69 22.77 -27.42 42.71
N LYS A 70 21.49 -27.05 42.54
CA LYS A 70 21.04 -25.64 42.65
C LYS A 70 20.86 -25.24 44.12
N THR A 71 21.78 -24.45 44.66
CA THR A 71 21.62 -23.82 45.98
C THR A 71 20.72 -22.57 45.91
N ALA A 72 19.69 -22.53 46.76
CA ALA A 72 18.75 -21.42 46.81
C ALA A 72 19.34 -20.20 47.56
N ARG A 73 19.17 -18.99 47.02
CA ARG A 73 19.65 -17.74 47.63
C ARG A 73 18.50 -16.93 48.25
N SER A 74 18.62 -16.61 49.53
CA SER A 74 17.59 -15.92 50.33
C SER A 74 17.42 -14.43 49.95
N PRO A 75 16.19 -13.87 49.96
CA PRO A 75 15.94 -12.46 49.64
C PRO A 75 16.24 -11.50 50.80
N SER A 76 16.90 -10.37 50.52
CA SER A 76 17.25 -9.36 51.52
C SER A 76 16.10 -8.39 51.82
N LYS A 77 15.98 -7.93 53.08
CA LYS A 77 14.80 -7.24 53.61
C LYS A 77 14.62 -5.76 53.22
N ASN A 78 15.51 -5.16 52.44
CA ASN A 78 15.58 -3.69 52.32
C ASN A 78 14.73 -3.03 51.20
N ARG A 79 14.00 -3.79 50.37
CA ARG A 79 13.16 -3.20 49.30
C ARG A 79 11.87 -2.52 49.77
N LYS A 80 11.38 -2.78 51.00
CA LYS A 80 10.10 -2.23 51.49
C LYS A 80 10.13 -0.77 51.93
N LEU A 81 11.31 -0.21 52.24
CA LEU A 81 11.45 1.19 52.69
C LEU A 81 11.49 2.20 51.52
N ILE A 82 12.03 1.80 50.36
CA ILE A 82 12.15 2.69 49.18
C ILE A 82 10.77 2.91 48.53
N GLY A 83 9.92 1.88 48.46
CA GLY A 83 8.57 2.00 47.90
C GLY A 83 7.63 2.93 48.70
N LEU A 84 7.77 2.98 50.03
CA LEU A 84 6.97 3.90 50.87
C LEU A 84 7.36 5.37 50.64
N GLY A 85 8.64 5.67 50.44
CA GLY A 85 9.12 7.03 50.16
C GLY A 85 8.60 7.57 48.82
N ALA A 86 8.60 6.73 47.78
CA ALA A 86 8.09 7.10 46.46
C ALA A 86 6.58 7.40 46.49
N LEU A 87 5.77 6.57 47.17
CA LEU A 87 4.33 6.79 47.34
C LEU A 87 4.02 8.08 48.12
N LEU A 88 4.81 8.39 49.16
CA LEU A 88 4.63 9.63 49.92
C LEU A 88 4.98 10.87 49.07
N GLY A 89 6.02 10.80 48.25
CA GLY A 89 6.40 11.86 47.31
C GLY A 89 5.31 12.14 46.27
N VAL A 90 4.75 11.09 45.65
CA VAL A 90 3.64 11.23 44.69
C VAL A 90 2.40 11.82 45.38
N ALA A 91 2.05 11.37 46.58
CA ALA A 91 0.92 11.94 47.33
C ALA A 91 1.09 13.44 47.62
N ILE A 92 2.30 13.88 47.98
CA ILE A 92 2.60 15.30 48.21
C ILE A 92 2.48 16.11 46.92
N VAL A 93 2.97 15.61 45.78
CA VAL A 93 2.83 16.28 44.48
C VAL A 93 1.37 16.37 44.05
N VAL A 94 0.58 15.30 44.21
CA VAL A 94 -0.85 15.29 43.92
C VAL A 94 -1.58 16.34 44.78
N VAL A 95 -1.32 16.41 46.08
CA VAL A 95 -1.92 17.44 46.96
C VAL A 95 -1.46 18.84 46.55
N ALA A 96 -0.17 19.05 46.25
CA ALA A 96 0.37 20.35 45.86
C ALA A 96 -0.14 20.87 44.51
N VAL A 97 -0.53 20.00 43.58
CA VAL A 97 -1.07 20.39 42.26
C VAL A 97 -2.60 20.44 42.24
N VAL A 98 -3.27 19.42 42.79
CA VAL A 98 -4.73 19.31 42.71
C VAL A 98 -5.44 20.31 43.63
N VAL A 99 -4.90 20.61 44.82
CA VAL A 99 -5.55 21.54 45.76
C VAL A 99 -5.59 22.98 45.20
N PRO A 100 -4.51 23.58 44.67
CA PRO A 100 -4.58 24.89 44.03
C PRO A 100 -5.53 24.92 42.82
N VAL A 101 -5.51 23.90 41.95
CA VAL A 101 -6.40 23.84 40.78
C VAL A 101 -7.87 23.78 41.21
N TYR A 102 -8.21 22.96 42.21
CA TYR A 102 -9.57 22.86 42.73
C TYR A 102 -10.09 24.19 43.32
N PHE A 103 -9.26 24.92 44.07
CA PHE A 103 -9.66 26.18 44.69
C PHE A 103 -9.57 27.40 43.77
N LEU A 104 -8.72 27.40 42.74
CA LEU A 104 -8.56 28.53 41.81
C LEU A 104 -9.47 28.42 40.57
N VAL A 105 -9.76 27.21 40.08
CA VAL A 105 -10.51 27.00 38.84
C VAL A 105 -11.96 26.57 39.10
N ILE A 106 -12.20 25.66 40.03
CA ILE A 106 -13.51 24.98 40.15
C ILE A 106 -14.45 25.71 41.12
N LYS A 107 -13.96 26.23 42.25
CA LYS A 107 -14.82 26.80 43.30
C LYS A 107 -15.09 28.31 43.17
N LYS A 108 -15.52 28.80 41.99
CA LYS A 108 -15.94 30.21 41.82
C LYS A 108 -17.23 30.49 41.03
N HIS A 109 -18.17 29.54 40.94
CA HIS A 109 -19.50 29.80 40.37
C HIS A 109 -20.70 29.34 41.23
N HIS A 110 -20.77 29.79 42.49
CA HIS A 110 -22.03 29.87 43.23
C HIS A 110 -22.08 31.09 44.16
N ARG A 111 -22.76 32.16 43.74
CA ARG A 111 -23.54 33.09 44.58
C ARG A 111 -24.25 34.14 43.71
N SER A 112 -25.57 34.12 43.75
CA SER A 112 -26.43 35.18 43.19
C SER A 112 -26.68 36.26 44.23
N ALA A 113 -26.56 37.53 43.84
CA ALA A 113 -27.17 38.68 44.52
C ALA A 113 -27.30 39.83 43.50
N ALA A 114 -28.39 40.59 43.57
CA ALA A 114 -28.74 41.63 42.60
C ALA A 114 -28.38 43.05 43.09
N VAL A 115 -28.41 44.04 42.18
CA VAL A 115 -29.37 45.19 42.18
C VAL A 115 -28.94 46.31 41.21
N SER A 116 -29.95 46.87 40.53
CA SER A 116 -30.04 48.19 39.83
C SER A 116 -29.03 48.59 38.74
N SER A 117 -29.56 48.76 37.52
CA SER A 117 -29.48 50.03 36.79
C SER A 117 -30.76 50.25 35.96
N THR A 118 -30.99 51.47 35.47
CA THR A 118 -32.33 52.02 35.18
C THR A 118 -32.56 52.35 33.71
N ALA A 119 -33.86 52.44 33.34
CA ALA A 119 -34.43 53.09 32.14
C ALA A 119 -34.44 52.35 30.78
N SER A 120 -35.66 52.17 30.28
CA SER A 120 -36.09 51.75 28.91
C SER A 120 -36.29 53.00 28.01
N PRO A 121 -36.93 52.97 26.80
CA PRO A 121 -37.53 51.91 25.97
C PRO A 121 -36.92 51.84 24.54
N THR A 122 -37.33 51.07 23.51
CA THR A 122 -38.64 50.61 22.95
C THR A 122 -38.43 49.32 22.11
N ALA A 123 -39.21 48.23 22.26
CA ALA A 123 -40.47 47.90 21.55
C ALA A 123 -40.32 47.74 20.01
N LEU A 124 -40.46 46.55 19.40
CA LEU A 124 -41.69 45.74 19.12
C LEU A 124 -41.26 44.23 19.02
N ALA A 125 -41.87 43.18 19.59
CA ALA A 125 -43.26 42.67 19.62
C ALA A 125 -43.83 42.28 18.23
N SER A 126 -44.54 41.16 18.00
CA SER A 126 -44.78 39.90 18.75
C SER A 126 -45.75 38.97 17.97
N SER A 127 -45.67 37.64 18.10
CA SER A 127 -46.86 36.75 18.10
C SER A 127 -46.58 35.39 18.73
N THR A 128 -47.60 34.75 19.32
CA THR A 128 -47.49 33.62 20.26
C THR A 128 -48.59 32.57 20.06
N GLY A 129 -48.34 31.34 20.54
CA GLY A 129 -49.31 30.22 20.59
C GLY A 129 -48.73 28.95 19.92
N SER A 130 -48.91 27.73 20.43
CA SER A 130 -49.61 27.26 21.63
C SER A 130 -48.97 25.96 22.17
N THR A 131 -49.38 25.54 23.37
CA THR A 131 -48.86 24.41 24.17
C THR A 131 -49.24 23.01 23.64
N GLY A 132 -48.40 22.01 23.92
CA GLY A 132 -48.83 20.63 24.17
C GLY A 132 -47.95 19.55 23.53
N GLY A 133 -47.40 18.63 24.34
CA GLY A 133 -46.66 17.47 23.85
C GLY A 133 -45.47 17.07 24.73
N ASP A 134 -45.75 16.57 25.94
CA ASP A 134 -44.71 15.95 26.76
C ASP A 134 -44.42 14.55 26.20
N SER A 135 -43.38 14.43 25.37
CA SER A 135 -42.88 13.15 24.88
C SER A 135 -41.44 13.00 25.35
N THR A 136 -41.17 11.94 26.10
CA THR A 136 -39.84 11.56 26.60
C THR A 136 -38.92 11.18 25.44
N GLY A 137 -38.35 12.20 24.78
CA GLY A 137 -37.27 12.03 23.82
C GLY A 137 -36.05 11.50 24.54
N GLY A 138 -35.62 10.29 24.18
CA GLY A 138 -34.31 9.77 24.59
C GLY A 138 -33.25 10.78 24.17
N LYS A 139 -32.32 11.10 25.07
CA LYS A 139 -31.19 11.98 24.74
C LYS A 139 -30.29 11.24 23.76
N THR A 140 -30.47 11.50 22.47
CA THR A 140 -29.43 11.24 21.47
C THR A 140 -28.19 11.97 21.94
N ILE A 141 -27.13 11.24 22.28
CA ILE A 141 -25.82 11.84 22.51
C ILE A 141 -25.32 12.22 21.11
N VAL A 142 -25.68 13.43 20.68
CA VAL A 142 -25.09 14.05 19.50
C VAL A 142 -23.66 14.41 19.91
N GLY A 143 -22.73 13.48 19.65
CA GLY A 143 -21.31 13.78 19.66
C GLY A 143 -20.99 14.93 18.69
N ALA A 144 -19.82 15.53 18.83
CA ALA A 144 -19.40 16.54 17.86
C ALA A 144 -19.40 15.91 16.45
N VAL A 145 -20.12 16.52 15.51
CA VAL A 145 -20.16 16.06 14.11
C VAL A 145 -18.86 16.39 13.37
N THR A 146 -18.06 17.31 13.91
CA THR A 146 -16.75 17.69 13.39
C THR A 146 -15.83 18.16 14.51
N GLY A 147 -14.51 18.04 14.32
CA GLY A 147 -13.50 18.53 15.23
C GLY A 147 -12.15 18.78 14.53
N GLY A 148 -11.39 19.75 15.04
CA GLY A 148 -10.02 20.03 14.61
C GLY A 148 -8.99 19.61 15.67
N ASP A 149 -7.79 20.19 15.61
CA ASP A 149 -6.73 19.96 16.59
C ASP A 149 -7.19 20.11 18.05
N GLY A 150 -6.76 19.19 18.91
CA GLY A 150 -7.13 19.14 20.33
C GLY A 150 -8.54 18.62 20.62
N SER A 151 -9.36 18.30 19.61
CA SER A 151 -10.69 17.72 19.82
C SER A 151 -10.62 16.28 20.34
N THR A 152 -11.61 15.87 21.15
CA THR A 152 -11.77 14.48 21.55
C THR A 152 -12.54 13.71 20.49
N VAL A 153 -11.93 12.66 19.95
CA VAL A 153 -12.61 11.65 19.13
C VAL A 153 -13.15 10.56 20.04
N THR A 154 -14.36 10.08 19.76
CA THR A 154 -14.88 8.79 20.26
C THR A 154 -14.90 7.81 19.12
N THR A 155 -14.39 6.60 19.35
CA THR A 155 -14.34 5.50 18.37
C THR A 155 -15.61 4.65 18.43
N ASP A 156 -15.79 3.77 17.45
CA ASP A 156 -16.95 2.84 17.40
C ASP A 156 -17.03 1.89 18.61
N ASN A 157 -15.89 1.58 19.26
CA ASN A 157 -15.85 0.74 20.47
C ASN A 157 -15.98 1.56 21.78
N GLY A 158 -16.20 2.87 21.69
CA GLY A 158 -16.40 3.78 22.82
C GLY A 158 -15.12 4.22 23.53
N THR A 159 -13.93 3.85 23.03
CA THR A 159 -12.68 4.47 23.48
C THR A 159 -12.57 5.91 22.96
N THR A 160 -11.72 6.72 23.59
CA THR A 160 -11.52 8.13 23.22
C THR A 160 -10.06 8.50 23.15
N PHE A 161 -9.67 9.24 22.12
CA PHE A 161 -8.35 9.85 21.98
C PHE A 161 -8.44 11.34 21.64
N THR A 162 -7.33 12.06 21.77
CA THR A 162 -7.25 13.47 21.34
C THR A 162 -6.73 13.54 19.92
N TYR A 163 -7.51 14.11 18.99
CA TYR A 163 -7.04 14.38 17.64
C TYR A 163 -5.92 15.42 17.68
N LYS A 164 -4.75 15.07 17.18
CA LYS A 164 -3.60 15.97 17.06
C LYS A 164 -3.36 16.24 15.58
N ASN A 165 -3.56 17.47 15.14
CA ASN A 165 -3.33 17.90 13.77
C ASN A 165 -2.85 19.37 13.76
N PRO A 166 -1.53 19.62 13.91
CA PRO A 166 -1.00 20.98 13.90
C PRO A 166 -1.08 21.66 12.53
N PHE A 167 -1.61 20.97 11.52
CA PHE A 167 -1.62 21.37 10.12
C PHE A 167 -2.97 21.92 9.63
N GLY A 168 -3.94 22.08 10.54
CA GLY A 168 -5.25 22.66 10.26
C GLY A 168 -6.23 21.70 9.58
N GLY A 169 -5.99 20.39 9.68
CA GLY A 169 -6.96 19.37 9.33
C GLY A 169 -8.13 19.31 10.31
N TYR A 170 -9.28 18.84 9.84
CA TYR A 170 -10.49 18.64 10.63
C TYR A 170 -11.24 17.41 10.14
N TRP A 171 -11.79 16.66 11.09
CA TRP A 171 -12.57 15.47 10.82
C TRP A 171 -14.08 15.76 10.74
N ILE A 172 -14.82 14.90 10.02
CA ILE A 172 -16.29 14.90 9.99
C ILE A 172 -16.79 13.48 10.27
N ALA A 173 -17.69 13.35 11.24
CA ALA A 173 -18.43 12.13 11.53
C ALA A 173 -19.89 12.48 11.81
N ASP A 174 -20.71 12.51 10.77
CA ASP A 174 -22.15 12.74 10.86
C ASP A 174 -22.90 11.39 10.83
N PRO A 175 -23.52 10.92 11.92
CA PRO A 175 -24.33 9.69 11.91
C PRO A 175 -25.57 9.77 11.01
N GLN A 176 -26.02 10.98 10.64
CA GLN A 176 -27.13 11.19 9.71
C GLN A 176 -26.65 11.20 8.24
N ASN A 177 -25.37 11.50 8.01
CA ASN A 177 -24.73 11.49 6.70
C ASN A 177 -23.32 10.84 6.76
N PRO A 178 -23.22 9.52 6.98
CA PRO A 178 -21.94 8.82 7.12
C PRO A 178 -21.04 8.86 5.87
N PHE A 179 -21.59 9.28 4.73
CA PHE A 179 -20.87 9.44 3.45
C PHE A 179 -20.48 10.90 3.15
N ALA A 180 -20.48 11.79 4.16
CA ALA A 180 -20.04 13.17 4.01
C ALA A 180 -18.53 13.29 3.70
N SER A 181 -18.19 13.56 2.44
CA SER A 181 -16.81 13.72 1.94
C SER A 181 -16.18 15.11 2.19
N GLY A 182 -16.64 15.85 3.21
CA GLY A 182 -16.22 17.24 3.47
C GLY A 182 -15.01 17.40 4.41
N ALA A 183 -14.46 16.30 4.95
CA ALA A 183 -13.32 16.37 5.86
C ALA A 183 -12.01 16.71 5.13
N ARG A 184 -11.02 17.22 5.87
CA ARG A 184 -9.75 17.72 5.32
C ARG A 184 -8.57 17.27 6.18
N PRO A 185 -7.51 16.64 5.62
CA PRO A 185 -6.43 16.10 6.43
C PRO A 185 -5.43 17.18 6.87
N ASN A 186 -5.30 18.28 6.13
CA ASN A 186 -4.42 19.41 6.44
C ASN A 186 -4.82 20.65 5.61
N SER A 187 -4.22 21.81 5.89
CA SER A 187 -4.59 23.10 5.30
C SER A 187 -4.19 23.31 3.83
N TRP A 188 -3.44 22.39 3.21
CA TRP A 188 -2.99 22.50 1.81
C TRP A 188 -3.62 21.45 0.88
N THR A 189 -4.09 20.33 1.39
CA THR A 189 -4.74 19.26 0.58
C THR A 189 -6.22 19.62 0.32
N PRO A 190 -6.79 19.46 -0.89
CA PRO A 190 -8.23 19.61 -1.12
C PRO A 190 -9.05 18.61 -0.28
N ALA A 191 -10.25 18.98 0.15
CA ALA A 191 -11.20 18.04 0.78
C ALA A 191 -11.58 16.89 -0.18
N LEU A 192 -12.19 15.81 0.30
CA LEU A 192 -12.48 14.64 -0.55
C LEU A 192 -13.52 14.92 -1.64
N ASN A 193 -14.44 15.84 -1.39
CA ASN A 193 -15.40 16.37 -2.37
C ASN A 193 -14.85 17.52 -3.24
N GLU A 194 -13.58 17.90 -3.07
CA GLU A 194 -12.89 18.90 -3.89
C GLU A 194 -11.96 18.21 -4.90
N THR A 195 -11.78 18.83 -6.07
CA THR A 195 -10.97 18.30 -7.16
C THR A 195 -9.50 18.19 -6.76
N TRP A 196 -8.92 16.99 -6.91
CA TRP A 196 -7.47 16.79 -6.88
C TRP A 196 -6.87 17.23 -8.23
N THR A 197 -5.88 18.12 -8.19
CA THR A 197 -5.21 18.68 -9.36
C THR A 197 -3.81 18.11 -9.51
N TRP A 198 -3.67 17.04 -10.29
CA TRP A 198 -2.38 16.42 -10.58
C TRP A 198 -1.38 17.43 -11.15
N GLY A 199 -0.16 17.42 -10.61
CA GLY A 199 0.90 18.38 -10.95
C GLY A 199 0.88 19.68 -10.13
N VAL A 200 -0.13 19.85 -9.27
CA VAL A 200 -0.22 20.95 -8.29
C VAL A 200 -0.39 20.39 -6.87
N ASP A 201 -1.30 19.44 -6.70
CA ASP A 201 -1.46 18.69 -5.45
C ASP A 201 -0.49 17.50 -5.42
N HIS A 202 0.25 17.38 -4.31
CA HIS A 202 1.27 16.34 -4.11
C HIS A 202 0.83 15.23 -3.18
N VAL A 203 1.13 13.99 -3.57
CA VAL A 203 0.86 12.79 -2.77
C VAL A 203 1.92 12.64 -1.68
N TYR A 204 1.51 12.81 -0.42
CA TYR A 204 2.30 12.45 0.76
C TYR A 204 1.54 11.37 1.51
N GLY A 205 1.92 10.11 1.27
CA GLY A 205 1.19 8.95 1.77
C GLY A 205 2.04 7.94 2.54
N VAL A 206 1.35 7.00 3.15
CA VAL A 206 1.94 5.78 3.73
C VAL A 206 1.16 4.57 3.25
N ASN A 207 1.84 3.44 3.18
CA ASN A 207 1.20 2.15 2.99
C ASN A 207 0.67 1.62 4.33
N LEU A 208 -0.39 0.81 4.26
CA LEU A 208 -0.88 -0.01 5.37
C LEU A 208 -0.49 -1.49 5.15
N GLY A 209 0.77 -1.72 4.77
CA GLY A 209 1.35 -3.05 4.55
C GLY A 209 1.29 -3.93 5.79
N GLY A 210 1.29 -5.25 5.60
CA GLY A 210 1.11 -6.23 6.67
C GLY A 210 -0.29 -6.28 7.34
N TRP A 211 -1.28 -5.48 6.92
CA TRP A 211 -2.61 -5.47 7.54
C TRP A 211 -3.57 -6.53 6.97
N PHE A 212 -3.94 -6.43 5.70
CA PHE A 212 -4.84 -7.39 5.03
C PHE A 212 -4.11 -8.44 4.19
N VAL A 213 -2.81 -8.24 3.97
CA VAL A 213 -1.89 -9.18 3.34
C VAL A 213 -0.71 -9.29 4.29
N LEU A 214 -0.44 -10.48 4.80
CA LEU A 214 0.56 -10.67 5.85
C LEU A 214 1.97 -10.80 5.28
N GLU A 215 2.88 -10.03 5.88
CA GLU A 215 4.31 -10.05 5.58
C GLU A 215 5.11 -10.44 6.83
N PRO A 216 6.03 -11.42 6.73
CA PRO A 216 6.83 -11.88 7.85
C PRO A 216 7.59 -10.77 8.59
N PHE A 217 8.09 -9.73 7.90
CA PHE A 217 8.86 -8.67 8.53
C PHE A 217 8.00 -7.56 9.16
N ILE A 218 6.72 -7.45 8.77
CA ILE A 218 5.77 -6.47 9.29
C ILE A 218 4.98 -7.05 10.47
N ALA A 219 4.63 -8.34 10.42
CA ALA A 219 3.91 -9.05 11.48
C ALA A 219 4.69 -10.26 12.05
N PRO A 220 5.97 -10.11 12.46
CA PRO A 220 6.86 -11.24 12.74
C PRO A 220 6.38 -12.19 13.84
N ALA A 221 5.65 -11.70 14.85
CA ALA A 221 5.12 -12.54 15.92
C ALA A 221 4.16 -13.63 15.42
N LEU A 222 3.40 -13.39 14.34
CA LEU A 222 2.50 -14.39 13.75
C LEU A 222 3.29 -15.57 13.15
N PHE A 223 4.39 -15.26 12.44
CA PHE A 223 5.26 -16.25 11.82
C PHE A 223 6.18 -16.95 12.83
N GLN A 224 6.58 -16.26 13.91
CA GLN A 224 7.33 -16.87 15.02
C GLN A 224 6.50 -17.90 15.81
N ALA A 225 5.17 -17.75 15.85
CA ALA A 225 4.28 -18.78 16.40
C ALA A 225 4.21 -20.03 15.50
N TYR A 226 4.50 -19.90 14.21
CA TYR A 226 4.46 -20.94 13.19
C TYR A 226 5.78 -21.01 12.38
N PRO A 227 6.91 -21.47 12.95
CA PRO A 227 8.25 -21.28 12.35
C PRO A 227 8.50 -21.93 10.99
N SER A 228 7.57 -22.74 10.47
CA SER A 228 7.59 -23.32 9.12
C SER A 228 6.76 -22.52 8.10
N ALA A 229 6.09 -21.44 8.53
CA ALA A 229 5.40 -20.51 7.64
C ALA A 229 6.40 -19.52 7.02
N VAL A 230 6.31 -19.35 5.70
CA VAL A 230 7.15 -18.41 4.92
C VAL A 230 6.34 -17.28 4.29
N ASP A 231 5.02 -17.47 4.20
CA ASP A 231 4.01 -16.64 3.54
C ASP A 231 2.63 -16.84 4.20
N GLU A 232 1.60 -16.09 3.78
CA GLU A 232 0.25 -16.24 4.32
C GLU A 232 -0.40 -17.58 3.95
N TRP A 233 -0.04 -18.20 2.81
CA TRP A 233 -0.54 -19.51 2.41
C TRP A 233 -0.17 -20.60 3.43
N SER A 234 1.12 -20.73 3.74
CA SER A 234 1.65 -21.70 4.70
C SER A 234 1.22 -21.36 6.13
N LEU A 235 1.20 -20.08 6.51
CA LEU A 235 0.68 -19.63 7.81
C LEU A 235 -0.79 -20.03 7.99
N SER A 236 -1.65 -19.72 7.01
CA SER A 236 -3.07 -20.03 7.07
C SER A 236 -3.34 -21.54 7.06
N THR A 237 -2.53 -22.31 6.34
CA THR A 237 -2.60 -23.78 6.33
C THR A 237 -2.36 -24.35 7.74
N LEU A 238 -1.33 -23.85 8.44
CA LEU A 238 -1.01 -24.28 9.80
C LEU A 238 -2.07 -23.82 10.81
N MET A 239 -2.54 -22.57 10.71
CA MET A 239 -3.63 -22.06 11.55
C MET A 239 -4.96 -22.79 11.32
N ARG A 240 -5.23 -23.32 10.11
CA ARG A 240 -6.39 -24.20 9.88
C ARG A 240 -6.24 -25.55 10.55
N ALA A 241 -5.04 -26.14 10.53
CA ALA A 241 -4.76 -27.40 11.21
C ALA A 241 -4.93 -27.29 12.74
N ASP A 242 -4.58 -26.13 13.31
CA ASP A 242 -4.75 -25.81 14.74
C ASP A 242 -6.17 -25.32 15.11
N GLY A 243 -7.00 -24.97 14.12
CA GLY A 243 -8.32 -24.35 14.34
C GLY A 243 -8.27 -22.89 14.83
N THR A 244 -7.16 -22.19 14.60
CA THR A 244 -6.89 -20.83 15.09
C THR A 244 -7.07 -19.72 14.05
N LEU A 245 -7.22 -20.06 12.76
CA LEU A 245 -7.20 -19.09 11.64
C LEU A 245 -8.15 -17.91 11.84
N GLU A 246 -9.45 -18.17 11.98
CA GLU A 246 -10.47 -17.13 12.05
C GLU A 246 -10.22 -16.17 13.22
N ALA A 247 -10.02 -16.71 14.42
CA ALA A 247 -9.77 -15.92 15.62
C ALA A 247 -8.45 -15.11 15.55
N THR A 248 -7.40 -15.66 14.93
CA THR A 248 -6.09 -14.99 14.85
C THR A 248 -6.11 -13.87 13.81
N MET A 249 -6.67 -14.13 12.62
CA MET A 249 -6.76 -13.12 11.56
C MET A 249 -7.75 -12.01 11.91
N GLU A 250 -8.92 -12.32 12.51
CA GLU A 250 -9.83 -11.25 12.97
C GLU A 250 -9.21 -10.40 14.08
N ALA A 251 -8.46 -10.98 15.02
CA ALA A 251 -7.74 -10.22 16.03
C ALA A 251 -6.68 -9.30 15.41
N HIS A 252 -5.93 -9.78 14.40
CA HIS A 252 -4.97 -8.96 13.66
C HIS A 252 -5.66 -7.83 12.89
N TYR A 253 -6.69 -8.15 12.10
CA TYR A 253 -7.43 -7.15 11.33
C TYR A 253 -8.11 -6.09 12.21
N ASP A 254 -8.56 -6.47 13.42
CA ASP A 254 -9.22 -5.52 14.33
C ASP A 254 -8.25 -4.62 15.09
N THR A 255 -7.05 -5.12 15.42
CA THR A 255 -6.14 -4.45 16.36
C THR A 255 -4.84 -3.92 15.74
N PHE A 256 -4.43 -4.41 14.56
CA PHE A 256 -3.17 -3.96 13.94
C PHE A 256 -3.26 -2.51 13.49
N ILE A 257 -4.20 -2.13 12.63
CA ILE A 257 -4.48 -0.71 12.30
C ILE A 257 -5.82 -0.30 12.91
N THR A 258 -5.80 0.82 13.63
CA THR A 258 -6.93 1.37 14.38
C THR A 258 -7.36 2.73 13.82
N GLU A 259 -8.50 3.24 14.29
CA GLU A 259 -8.91 4.61 13.95
C GLU A 259 -7.87 5.66 14.38
N GLU A 260 -7.20 5.44 15.51
CA GLU A 260 -6.18 6.36 16.01
C GLU A 260 -4.95 6.40 15.08
N ASP A 261 -4.57 5.29 14.45
CA ASP A 261 -3.53 5.28 13.41
C ASP A 261 -3.91 6.17 12.22
N ILE A 262 -5.14 6.05 11.71
CA ILE A 262 -5.62 6.87 10.58
C ILE A 262 -5.68 8.36 10.95
N ALA A 263 -6.07 8.66 12.20
CA ALA A 263 -6.03 10.01 12.74
C ALA A 263 -4.60 10.56 12.86
N GLN A 264 -3.64 9.73 13.30
CA GLN A 264 -2.22 10.08 13.39
C GLN A 264 -1.58 10.29 12.01
N ILE A 265 -1.96 9.53 10.99
CA ILE A 265 -1.52 9.72 9.59
C ILE A 265 -1.89 11.12 9.11
N ALA A 266 -3.17 11.53 9.24
CA ALA A 266 -3.58 12.90 8.92
C ALA A 266 -2.86 13.94 9.81
N GLY A 267 -2.67 13.63 11.10
CA GLY A 267 -1.92 14.45 12.06
C GLY A 267 -0.45 14.67 11.71
N ALA A 268 0.16 13.76 10.95
CA ALA A 268 1.53 13.86 10.43
C ALA A 268 1.63 14.68 9.12
N GLY A 269 0.55 15.33 8.69
CA GLY A 269 0.51 16.13 7.47
C GLY A 269 0.38 15.31 6.17
N LEU A 270 0.17 14.00 6.29
CA LEU A 270 -0.08 13.11 5.15
C LEU A 270 -1.51 13.29 4.63
N ASN A 271 -1.74 12.93 3.37
CA ASN A 271 -3.01 13.15 2.67
C ASN A 271 -3.54 11.92 1.89
N TRP A 272 -2.72 10.89 1.73
CA TRP A 272 -3.11 9.63 1.10
C TRP A 272 -2.71 8.41 1.96
N ILE A 273 -3.42 7.30 1.76
CA ILE A 273 -3.01 5.97 2.21
C ILE A 273 -3.08 4.98 1.05
N ARG A 274 -2.06 4.11 0.91
CA ARG A 274 -2.09 2.96 0.00
C ARG A 274 -2.42 1.71 0.81
N VAL A 275 -3.36 0.91 0.32
CA VAL A 275 -3.99 -0.16 1.09
C VAL A 275 -3.87 -1.48 0.31
N PRO A 276 -2.82 -2.26 0.57
CA PRO A 276 -2.70 -3.63 0.10
C PRO A 276 -3.91 -4.47 0.54
N ILE A 277 -4.63 -5.02 -0.43
CA ILE A 277 -5.74 -5.95 -0.22
C ILE A 277 -5.52 -7.25 -1.01
N PRO A 278 -5.97 -8.40 -0.48
CA PRO A 278 -5.84 -9.66 -1.18
C PRO A 278 -7.07 -10.00 -2.03
N PHE A 279 -6.90 -10.90 -3.00
CA PHE A 279 -8.04 -11.48 -3.73
C PHE A 279 -9.02 -12.24 -2.82
N TRP A 280 -8.54 -12.87 -1.73
CA TRP A 280 -9.39 -13.58 -0.78
C TRP A 280 -10.25 -12.67 0.10
N ALA A 281 -10.16 -11.34 -0.06
CA ALA A 281 -11.17 -10.41 0.42
C ALA A 281 -12.53 -10.59 -0.29
N ILE A 282 -12.55 -11.24 -1.46
CA ILE A 282 -13.76 -11.56 -2.23
C ILE A 282 -14.17 -13.00 -1.97
N SER A 283 -13.37 -13.97 -2.42
CA SER A 283 -13.67 -15.40 -2.28
C SER A 283 -12.42 -16.27 -2.32
N THR A 284 -12.51 -17.50 -1.82
CA THR A 284 -11.50 -18.55 -2.00
C THR A 284 -12.10 -19.77 -2.70
N TRP A 285 -11.26 -20.60 -3.30
CA TRP A 285 -11.65 -21.80 -4.02
C TRP A 285 -11.14 -23.05 -3.29
N SER A 286 -12.06 -23.97 -2.99
CA SER A 286 -11.75 -25.27 -2.37
C SER A 286 -11.12 -26.29 -3.32
N ASP A 287 -11.13 -26.01 -4.62
CA ASP A 287 -10.45 -26.75 -5.67
C ASP A 287 -9.83 -25.75 -6.64
N VAL A 288 -8.51 -25.64 -6.61
CA VAL A 288 -7.70 -24.86 -7.57
C VAL A 288 -6.85 -25.78 -8.45
N GLY A 289 -7.36 -26.98 -8.71
CA GLY A 289 -6.69 -28.04 -9.46
C GLY A 289 -5.94 -29.03 -8.58
N THR A 290 -5.33 -30.03 -9.23
CA THR A 290 -4.65 -31.14 -8.57
C THR A 290 -3.14 -31.10 -8.74
N ASP A 291 -2.41 -31.48 -7.69
CA ASP A 291 -0.97 -31.79 -7.73
C ASP A 291 -0.70 -33.27 -7.38
N SER A 292 0.53 -33.61 -7.02
CA SER A 292 0.92 -34.98 -6.64
C SER A 292 0.40 -35.44 -5.28
N THR A 293 -0.16 -34.54 -4.47
CA THR A 293 -0.72 -34.78 -3.14
C THR A 293 -2.25 -34.87 -3.14
N GLY A 294 -2.91 -34.25 -4.11
CA GLY A 294 -4.36 -34.34 -4.30
C GLY A 294 -4.95 -33.04 -4.86
N THR A 295 -6.22 -32.78 -4.54
CA THR A 295 -6.88 -31.49 -4.81
C THR A 295 -6.30 -30.41 -3.90
N VAL A 296 -5.83 -29.32 -4.50
CA VAL A 296 -5.31 -28.16 -3.78
C VAL A 296 -6.46 -27.23 -3.46
N ALA A 297 -6.55 -26.80 -2.20
CA ALA A 297 -7.51 -25.80 -1.72
C ALA A 297 -6.75 -24.54 -1.27
N GLU A 298 -7.34 -23.37 -1.46
CA GLU A 298 -6.80 -22.13 -0.93
C GLU A 298 -6.98 -22.04 0.60
N PRO A 299 -5.90 -21.81 1.38
CA PRO A 299 -5.96 -21.88 2.83
C PRO A 299 -6.40 -20.57 3.50
N PHE A 300 -6.53 -19.47 2.76
CA PHE A 300 -6.79 -18.13 3.30
C PHE A 300 -8.14 -18.01 4.03
N LEU A 301 -8.29 -16.97 4.86
CA LEU A 301 -9.57 -16.65 5.49
C LEU A 301 -10.45 -15.84 4.53
N GLU A 302 -11.42 -16.52 3.92
CA GLU A 302 -12.30 -15.99 2.89
C GLU A 302 -13.20 -14.83 3.38
N GLY A 303 -13.22 -13.72 2.64
CA GLY A 303 -14.17 -12.60 2.77
C GLY A 303 -14.07 -11.74 4.03
N VAL A 304 -13.45 -12.26 5.10
CA VAL A 304 -13.47 -11.63 6.44
C VAL A 304 -12.75 -10.28 6.49
N CYS A 305 -11.63 -10.10 5.78
CA CYS A 305 -10.90 -8.82 5.79
C CYS A 305 -11.71 -7.67 5.18
N TRP A 306 -12.70 -7.96 4.32
CA TRP A 306 -13.50 -6.93 3.65
C TRP A 306 -14.26 -6.00 4.61
N LYS A 307 -14.79 -6.53 5.73
CA LYS A 307 -15.49 -5.69 6.73
C LYS A 307 -14.56 -4.63 7.35
N TYR A 308 -13.26 -4.93 7.44
CA TYR A 308 -12.24 -4.01 7.96
C TYR A 308 -11.75 -3.03 6.88
N ILE A 309 -11.68 -3.44 5.62
CA ILE A 309 -11.43 -2.55 4.47
C ILE A 309 -12.53 -1.49 4.36
N VAL A 310 -13.80 -1.90 4.48
CA VAL A 310 -14.95 -0.95 4.50
C VAL A 310 -14.91 -0.04 5.73
N ARG A 311 -14.52 -0.56 6.91
CA ARG A 311 -14.31 0.27 8.11
C ARG A 311 -13.21 1.32 7.90
N LEU A 312 -12.10 0.94 7.25
CA LEU A 312 -11.03 1.86 6.86
C LEU A 312 -11.55 2.98 5.94
N PHE A 313 -12.41 2.69 4.96
CA PHE A 313 -13.00 3.75 4.12
C PHE A 313 -13.84 4.73 4.94
N GLY A 314 -14.46 4.28 6.04
CA GLY A 314 -15.11 5.15 7.03
C GLY A 314 -14.12 6.09 7.72
N TRP A 315 -13.01 5.55 8.23
CA TRP A 315 -11.96 6.33 8.90
C TRP A 315 -11.25 7.29 7.93
N ALA A 316 -10.88 6.84 6.73
CA ALA A 316 -10.25 7.66 5.69
C ALA A 316 -11.13 8.87 5.34
N ARG A 317 -12.44 8.65 5.12
CA ARG A 317 -13.42 9.72 4.92
C ARG A 317 -13.50 10.66 6.12
N LYS A 318 -13.56 10.11 7.34
CA LYS A 318 -13.65 10.89 8.58
C LYS A 318 -12.49 11.88 8.70
N TYR A 319 -11.26 11.50 8.32
CA TYR A 319 -10.07 12.35 8.43
C TYR A 319 -9.65 13.04 7.11
N GLY A 320 -10.42 12.89 6.03
CA GLY A 320 -10.14 13.52 4.73
C GLY A 320 -9.01 12.88 3.92
N LEU A 321 -8.60 11.65 4.25
CA LEU A 321 -7.52 10.92 3.57
C LEU A 321 -8.05 10.23 2.31
N ARG A 322 -7.31 10.35 1.21
CA ARG A 322 -7.58 9.64 -0.05
C ARG A 322 -6.97 8.24 0.00
N VAL A 323 -7.60 7.30 -0.70
CA VAL A 323 -7.18 5.89 -0.75
C VAL A 323 -6.69 5.52 -2.16
N ASN A 324 -5.47 4.98 -2.21
CA ASN A 324 -5.06 4.06 -3.26
C ASN A 324 -5.35 2.64 -2.77
N LEU A 325 -6.40 2.01 -3.28
CA LEU A 325 -6.68 0.60 -2.99
C LEU A 325 -5.78 -0.23 -3.89
N ASP A 326 -5.06 -1.22 -3.37
CA ASP A 326 -4.06 -1.95 -4.16
C ASP A 326 -4.32 -3.46 -4.09
N LEU A 327 -4.58 -4.09 -5.23
CA LEU A 327 -4.71 -5.55 -5.30
C LEU A 327 -3.33 -6.18 -5.27
N HIS A 328 -2.89 -6.50 -4.04
CA HIS A 328 -1.53 -6.93 -3.76
C HIS A 328 -1.30 -8.41 -4.12
N THR A 329 -2.37 -9.21 -4.17
CA THR A 329 -2.30 -10.65 -4.45
C THR A 329 -3.18 -11.04 -5.63
N ILE A 330 -2.60 -11.82 -6.55
CA ILE A 330 -3.24 -12.26 -7.79
C ILE A 330 -3.32 -13.80 -7.80
N PRO A 331 -4.42 -14.42 -8.27
CA PRO A 331 -4.50 -15.86 -8.49
C PRO A 331 -3.31 -16.39 -9.31
N GLY A 332 -2.65 -17.44 -8.82
CA GLY A 332 -1.42 -17.99 -9.40
C GLY A 332 -0.12 -17.24 -9.08
N SER A 333 -0.17 -16.13 -8.31
CA SER A 333 0.92 -15.18 -8.07
C SER A 333 1.49 -14.49 -9.32
N GLN A 334 1.70 -13.18 -9.19
CA GLN A 334 2.27 -12.28 -10.21
C GLN A 334 3.77 -11.99 -10.02
N ASN A 335 4.35 -12.32 -8.86
CA ASN A 335 5.76 -12.04 -8.56
C ASN A 335 6.54 -13.21 -7.89
N GLY A 336 5.83 -14.20 -7.32
CA GLY A 336 6.42 -15.35 -6.65
C GLY A 336 7.00 -15.04 -5.26
N TYR A 337 6.75 -13.85 -4.72
CA TYR A 337 7.20 -13.42 -3.39
C TYR A 337 6.10 -13.62 -2.34
N ASN A 338 6.48 -13.80 -1.07
CA ASN A 338 5.56 -14.03 0.06
C ASN A 338 4.36 -13.06 0.16
N HIS A 339 4.55 -11.77 -0.10
CA HIS A 339 3.51 -10.74 -0.09
C HIS A 339 2.52 -10.81 -1.28
N SER A 340 2.75 -11.66 -2.28
CA SER A 340 1.66 -12.08 -3.20
C SER A 340 0.71 -13.13 -2.59
N GLY A 341 0.88 -13.44 -1.31
CA GLY A 341 0.13 -14.45 -0.55
C GLY A 341 0.75 -15.85 -0.58
N ARG A 342 1.57 -16.15 -1.61
CA ARG A 342 2.30 -17.41 -1.74
C ARG A 342 3.67 -17.20 -2.38
N ASP A 343 4.72 -17.61 -1.69
CA ASP A 343 6.08 -17.67 -2.18
C ASP A 343 6.24 -18.85 -3.18
N GLY A 344 7.01 -18.66 -4.26
CA GLY A 344 7.30 -19.71 -5.24
C GLY A 344 7.05 -19.33 -6.70
N GLN A 345 6.24 -20.12 -7.41
CA GLN A 345 6.07 -19.98 -8.86
C GLN A 345 5.18 -18.79 -9.23
N ILE A 346 5.47 -18.17 -10.38
CA ILE A 346 4.57 -17.23 -11.05
C ILE A 346 3.76 -18.02 -12.06
N ASN A 347 2.46 -18.17 -11.81
CA ASN A 347 1.50 -18.81 -12.71
C ASN A 347 0.39 -17.87 -13.19
N PHE A 348 0.39 -16.60 -12.80
CA PHE A 348 -0.38 -15.56 -13.50
C PHE A 348 0.27 -15.23 -14.85
N LEU A 349 -0.48 -15.32 -15.96
CA LEU A 349 -0.01 -15.09 -17.34
C LEU A 349 1.31 -15.81 -17.72
N ASN A 350 1.63 -16.92 -17.05
CA ASN A 350 2.87 -17.68 -17.23
C ASN A 350 2.63 -19.18 -17.01
N GLY A 351 3.10 -20.02 -17.93
CA GLY A 351 2.83 -21.45 -17.94
C GLY A 351 1.35 -21.78 -18.21
N ILE A 352 1.00 -23.06 -18.10
CA ILE A 352 -0.28 -23.58 -18.62
C ILE A 352 -1.53 -23.06 -17.88
N MET A 353 -1.40 -22.58 -16.64
CA MET A 353 -2.52 -21.96 -15.91
C MET A 353 -2.61 -20.43 -16.10
N GLY A 354 -1.71 -19.84 -16.89
CA GLY A 354 -1.59 -18.39 -17.07
C GLY A 354 -2.88 -17.68 -17.46
N ILE A 355 -3.67 -18.26 -18.38
CA ILE A 355 -4.92 -17.66 -18.86
C ILE A 355 -6.05 -17.82 -17.83
N ALA A 356 -6.23 -19.03 -17.28
CA ALA A 356 -7.25 -19.29 -16.25
C ALA A 356 -7.07 -18.38 -15.01
N ASN A 357 -5.82 -18.26 -14.52
CA ASN A 357 -5.47 -17.36 -13.43
C ASN A 357 -5.78 -15.89 -13.76
N ALA A 358 -5.47 -15.44 -14.98
CA ALA A 358 -5.77 -14.08 -15.41
C ALA A 358 -7.28 -13.82 -15.56
N GLN A 359 -8.08 -14.79 -16.03
CA GLN A 359 -9.54 -14.66 -16.08
C GLN A 359 -10.15 -14.48 -14.67
N ARG A 360 -9.66 -15.22 -13.67
CA ARG A 360 -10.09 -15.05 -12.27
C ARG A 360 -9.63 -13.70 -11.68
N ALA A 361 -8.42 -13.25 -12.02
CA ALA A 361 -7.93 -11.92 -11.64
C ALA A 361 -8.82 -10.79 -12.20
N ILE A 362 -9.21 -10.88 -13.48
CA ILE A 362 -10.10 -9.90 -14.13
C ILE A 362 -11.46 -9.82 -13.42
N ASP A 363 -12.07 -10.96 -13.09
CA ASP A 363 -13.37 -10.98 -12.40
C ASP A 363 -13.29 -10.37 -10.98
N TYR A 364 -12.19 -10.60 -10.27
CA TYR A 364 -11.94 -9.96 -8.98
C TYR A 364 -11.70 -8.45 -9.08
N ILE A 365 -10.93 -8.01 -10.07
CA ILE A 365 -10.69 -6.58 -10.35
C ILE A 365 -11.99 -5.87 -10.76
N ARG A 366 -12.86 -6.54 -11.53
CA ARG A 366 -14.23 -6.12 -11.84
C ARG A 366 -15.08 -5.95 -10.58
N ILE A 367 -15.18 -6.98 -9.73
CA ILE A 367 -15.98 -6.95 -8.49
C ILE A 367 -15.52 -5.82 -7.54
N ILE A 368 -14.20 -5.57 -7.44
CA ILE A 368 -13.67 -4.45 -6.67
C ILE A 368 -14.06 -3.10 -7.31
N THR A 369 -13.91 -2.97 -8.62
CA THR A 369 -14.27 -1.76 -9.39
C THR A 369 -15.75 -1.40 -9.20
N GLU A 370 -16.63 -2.40 -9.30
CA GLU A 370 -18.07 -2.29 -9.09
C GLU A 370 -18.39 -1.75 -7.69
N PHE A 371 -17.70 -2.24 -6.66
CA PHE A 371 -17.90 -1.74 -5.30
C PHE A 371 -17.41 -0.30 -5.14
N ILE A 372 -16.15 0.00 -5.50
CA ILE A 372 -15.50 1.28 -5.17
C ILE A 372 -16.01 2.45 -6.01
N SER A 373 -16.65 2.18 -7.15
CA SER A 373 -17.20 3.21 -8.05
C SER A 373 -18.57 3.74 -7.61
N GLN A 374 -19.23 3.07 -6.67
CA GLN A 374 -20.50 3.54 -6.10
C GLN A 374 -20.33 4.95 -5.48
N PRO A 375 -21.36 5.82 -5.54
CA PRO A 375 -21.33 7.18 -5.00
C PRO A 375 -20.84 7.27 -3.55
N GLU A 376 -21.12 6.25 -2.75
CA GLU A 376 -20.73 6.12 -1.35
C GLU A 376 -19.20 6.03 -1.16
N TYR A 377 -18.44 5.46 -2.10
CA TYR A 377 -17.00 5.14 -1.94
C TYR A 377 -16.06 5.91 -2.87
N LYS A 378 -16.54 6.36 -4.04
CA LYS A 378 -15.70 6.95 -5.10
C LYS A 378 -14.91 8.21 -4.69
N ASP A 379 -15.41 8.98 -3.73
CA ASP A 379 -14.73 10.19 -3.23
C ASP A 379 -13.52 9.83 -2.34
N VAL A 380 -13.50 8.62 -1.78
CA VAL A 380 -12.42 8.11 -0.92
C VAL A 380 -11.42 7.32 -1.74
N VAL A 381 -11.89 6.33 -2.51
CA VAL A 381 -11.03 5.47 -3.34
C VAL A 381 -10.82 6.13 -4.70
N GLN A 382 -9.82 7.01 -4.77
CA GLN A 382 -9.51 7.80 -5.96
C GLN A 382 -8.47 7.12 -6.87
N MET A 383 -7.75 6.11 -6.38
CA MET A 383 -6.83 5.27 -7.15
C MET A 383 -7.07 3.79 -6.82
N PHE A 384 -6.97 2.93 -7.84
CA PHE A 384 -6.99 1.48 -7.72
C PHE A 384 -5.76 0.88 -8.42
N GLY A 385 -4.74 0.51 -7.66
CA GLY A 385 -3.65 -0.35 -8.13
C GLY A 385 -4.21 -1.73 -8.47
N VAL A 386 -4.33 -2.03 -9.77
CA VAL A 386 -5.03 -3.26 -10.20
C VAL A 386 -4.19 -4.53 -10.04
N MET A 387 -2.87 -4.37 -9.86
CA MET A 387 -1.93 -5.47 -9.64
C MET A 387 -0.58 -4.95 -9.13
N ASN A 388 -0.21 -5.35 -7.91
CA ASN A 388 1.09 -5.07 -7.33
C ASN A 388 2.24 -5.84 -8.00
N GLU A 389 3.38 -5.20 -8.24
CA GLU A 389 4.68 -5.86 -8.50
C GLU A 389 4.75 -7.00 -9.54
N ALA A 390 3.91 -7.01 -10.58
CA ALA A 390 3.96 -8.05 -11.60
C ALA A 390 5.34 -8.15 -12.29
N ARG A 391 6.05 -9.29 -12.16
CA ARG A 391 7.42 -9.44 -12.68
C ARG A 391 7.43 -9.58 -14.19
N MET A 392 7.50 -8.44 -14.90
CA MET A 392 7.45 -8.37 -16.36
C MET A 392 8.56 -9.16 -17.04
N ALA A 393 9.74 -9.28 -16.42
CA ALA A 393 10.84 -10.10 -16.93
C ALA A 393 10.50 -11.61 -17.04
N ILE A 394 9.52 -12.10 -16.28
CA ILE A 394 9.06 -13.50 -16.31
C ILE A 394 7.75 -13.62 -17.10
N ILE A 395 6.75 -12.78 -16.80
CA ILE A 395 5.43 -12.82 -17.46
C ILE A 395 5.53 -12.41 -18.93
N GLY A 396 6.46 -11.52 -19.26
CA GLY A 396 6.61 -10.92 -20.59
C GLY A 396 5.76 -9.66 -20.76
N ARG A 397 6.26 -8.71 -21.57
CA ARG A 397 5.54 -7.44 -21.81
C ARG A 397 4.28 -7.57 -22.69
N PRO A 398 4.27 -8.32 -23.81
CA PRO A 398 3.07 -8.42 -24.65
C PRO A 398 1.83 -8.99 -23.91
N PRO A 399 1.95 -10.05 -23.06
CA PRO A 399 0.84 -10.52 -22.24
C PRO A 399 0.32 -9.46 -21.26
N LEU A 400 1.21 -8.76 -20.56
CA LEU A 400 0.83 -7.70 -19.62
C LEU A 400 0.17 -6.50 -20.33
N ASN A 401 0.69 -6.07 -21.49
CA ASN A 401 0.08 -4.99 -22.27
C ASN A 401 -1.35 -5.34 -22.71
N ALA A 402 -1.60 -6.59 -23.13
CA ALA A 402 -2.93 -7.07 -23.48
C ALA A 402 -3.86 -7.13 -22.26
N PHE A 403 -3.36 -7.61 -21.12
CA PHE A 403 -4.09 -7.63 -19.85
C PHE A 403 -4.48 -6.22 -19.37
N TYR A 404 -3.57 -5.25 -19.38
CA TYR A 404 -3.87 -3.89 -18.96
C TYR A 404 -4.82 -3.15 -19.92
N LEU A 405 -4.78 -3.47 -21.22
CA LEU A 405 -5.77 -2.96 -22.18
C LEU A 405 -7.16 -3.56 -21.94
N GLU A 406 -7.24 -4.88 -21.70
CA GLU A 406 -8.50 -5.55 -21.35
C GLU A 406 -9.10 -4.98 -20.07
N LEU A 407 -8.28 -4.83 -19.01
CA LEU A 407 -8.71 -4.19 -17.76
C LEU A 407 -9.15 -2.74 -17.95
N HIS A 408 -8.43 -1.93 -18.74
CA HIS A 408 -8.83 -0.55 -19.00
C HIS A 408 -10.20 -0.48 -19.68
N ASN A 409 -10.41 -1.30 -20.72
CA ASN A 409 -11.69 -1.37 -21.44
C ASN A 409 -12.83 -1.81 -20.50
N LEU A 410 -12.61 -2.84 -19.69
CA LEU A 410 -13.59 -3.34 -18.72
C LEU A 410 -13.93 -2.27 -17.66
N LEU A 411 -12.92 -1.69 -17.02
CA LEU A 411 -13.09 -0.71 -15.95
C LEU A 411 -13.76 0.57 -16.47
N ARG A 412 -13.44 1.03 -17.69
CA ARG A 412 -14.11 2.19 -18.30
C ARG A 412 -15.46 1.85 -18.92
N GLY A 413 -15.75 0.58 -19.18
CA GLY A 413 -17.10 0.08 -19.45
C GLY A 413 -18.02 0.28 -18.25
N ILE A 414 -17.58 -0.19 -17.07
CA ILE A 414 -18.29 -0.05 -15.78
C ILE A 414 -18.39 1.43 -15.36
N THR A 415 -17.25 2.12 -15.33
CA THR A 415 -17.14 3.44 -14.68
C THR A 415 -17.48 4.61 -15.58
N GLY A 416 -17.43 4.42 -16.90
CA GLY A 416 -17.41 5.50 -17.88
C GLY A 416 -16.02 6.12 -18.09
N VAL A 417 -15.90 6.96 -19.11
CA VAL A 417 -14.65 7.65 -19.48
C VAL A 417 -14.67 9.11 -19.02
N GLY A 418 -13.52 9.61 -18.55
CA GLY A 418 -13.28 11.02 -18.25
C GLY A 418 -13.36 11.40 -16.77
N ALA A 419 -12.98 12.63 -16.45
CA ALA A 419 -12.80 13.09 -15.06
C ALA A 419 -14.08 12.89 -14.21
N GLY A 420 -13.91 12.26 -13.03
CA GLY A 420 -15.00 11.96 -12.09
C GLY A 420 -15.70 10.60 -12.27
N ASN A 421 -15.38 9.85 -13.34
CA ASN A 421 -15.98 8.55 -13.65
C ASN A 421 -15.13 7.38 -13.12
N GLY A 422 -15.29 7.03 -11.83
CA GLY A 422 -14.50 5.99 -11.17
C GLY A 422 -13.01 6.36 -10.92
N PRO A 423 -12.20 5.44 -10.39
CA PRO A 423 -10.83 5.72 -9.94
C PRO A 423 -9.80 5.82 -11.08
N TYR A 424 -8.63 6.38 -10.75
CA TYR A 424 -7.41 6.21 -11.52
C TYR A 424 -6.93 4.74 -11.46
N ILE A 425 -6.52 4.18 -12.59
CA ILE A 425 -6.00 2.81 -12.69
C ILE A 425 -4.49 2.85 -12.46
N GLY A 426 -4.04 2.31 -11.32
CA GLY A 426 -2.62 2.18 -10.98
C GLY A 426 -2.02 0.92 -11.62
N VAL A 427 -0.90 1.08 -12.32
CA VAL A 427 -0.14 0.01 -12.98
C VAL A 427 1.30 0.05 -12.48
N HIS A 428 1.77 -1.02 -11.85
CA HIS A 428 3.17 -1.12 -11.41
C HIS A 428 4.15 -1.25 -12.60
N ASP A 429 5.34 -0.65 -12.49
CA ASP A 429 6.36 -0.56 -13.55
C ASP A 429 6.99 -1.90 -13.98
N GLY A 430 6.63 -2.98 -13.30
CA GLY A 430 7.02 -4.36 -13.57
C GLY A 430 8.50 -4.66 -13.36
N PHE A 431 9.19 -3.83 -12.58
CA PHE A 431 10.65 -3.82 -12.37
C PHE A 431 11.45 -3.59 -13.65
N GLN A 432 10.89 -2.85 -14.61
CA GLN A 432 11.60 -2.44 -15.83
C GLN A 432 12.05 -0.97 -15.78
N GLY A 433 11.71 -0.27 -14.69
CA GLY A 433 11.96 1.16 -14.53
C GLY A 433 11.02 2.03 -15.36
N VAL A 434 10.68 3.19 -14.82
CA VAL A 434 9.63 4.08 -15.35
C VAL A 434 9.84 4.57 -16.78
N SER A 435 11.09 4.71 -17.24
CA SER A 435 11.40 5.14 -18.62
C SER A 435 10.98 4.11 -19.68
N SER A 436 10.87 2.83 -19.33
CA SER A 436 10.39 1.79 -20.24
C SER A 436 8.90 1.92 -20.59
N TRP A 437 8.16 2.77 -19.87
CA TRP A 437 6.72 2.99 -20.05
C TRP A 437 6.36 4.21 -20.92
N ALA A 438 7.34 4.98 -21.39
CA ALA A 438 7.10 6.07 -22.34
C ALA A 438 6.24 5.60 -23.55
N GLY A 439 5.17 6.33 -23.87
CA GLY A 439 4.23 5.98 -24.94
C GLY A 439 3.32 4.76 -24.68
N PHE A 440 3.27 4.23 -23.45
CA PHE A 440 2.31 3.17 -23.10
C PHE A 440 0.88 3.70 -23.10
N MET A 441 -0.02 3.03 -23.85
CA MET A 441 -1.46 3.34 -23.89
C MET A 441 -1.79 4.85 -24.02
N GLU A 442 -1.10 5.56 -24.91
CA GLU A 442 -1.40 6.96 -25.22
C GLU A 442 -2.88 7.13 -25.59
N GLY A 443 -3.55 8.12 -24.99
CA GLY A 443 -4.99 8.34 -25.16
C GLY A 443 -5.88 7.40 -24.31
N SER A 444 -5.31 6.67 -23.35
CA SER A 444 -6.08 6.01 -22.29
C SER A 444 -6.79 7.03 -21.39
N ASP A 445 -7.45 6.56 -20.34
CA ASP A 445 -8.19 7.42 -19.42
C ASP A 445 -7.78 7.14 -17.99
N ARG A 446 -7.09 8.12 -17.38
CA ARG A 446 -6.71 8.13 -15.97
C ARG A 446 -5.98 6.86 -15.55
N VAL A 447 -4.82 6.64 -16.16
CA VAL A 447 -3.85 5.60 -15.78
C VAL A 447 -2.70 6.27 -15.04
N VAL A 448 -2.23 5.65 -13.97
CA VAL A 448 -1.08 6.08 -13.15
C VAL A 448 -0.02 4.99 -13.19
N LEU A 449 1.24 5.36 -13.40
CA LEU A 449 2.37 4.47 -13.25
C LEU A 449 2.82 4.46 -11.79
N ASP A 450 2.95 3.27 -11.23
CA ASP A 450 3.45 3.05 -9.89
C ASP A 450 4.86 2.46 -9.96
N THR A 451 5.81 2.99 -9.20
CA THR A 451 7.20 2.50 -9.12
C THR A 451 7.65 2.36 -7.68
N HIS A 452 8.41 1.30 -7.39
CA HIS A 452 8.81 0.90 -6.04
C HIS A 452 10.34 1.04 -5.83
N PRO A 453 10.90 2.27 -5.76
CA PRO A 453 12.33 2.47 -5.64
C PRO A 453 12.88 2.13 -4.24
N TYR A 454 13.71 1.08 -4.18
CA TYR A 454 14.48 0.69 -3.00
C TYR A 454 15.98 0.56 -3.30
N PHE A 455 16.82 0.89 -2.31
CA PHE A 455 18.26 0.56 -2.38
C PHE A 455 18.61 -0.77 -1.69
N ALA A 456 17.81 -1.21 -0.71
CA ALA A 456 18.02 -2.45 0.06
C ALA A 456 18.29 -3.68 -0.83
N PHE A 457 17.49 -3.87 -1.88
CA PHE A 457 17.40 -5.13 -2.62
C PHE A 457 18.25 -5.18 -3.90
N ASN A 458 19.34 -4.42 -3.96
CA ASN A 458 20.27 -4.38 -5.11
C ASN A 458 21.35 -5.49 -5.10
N GLY A 459 21.23 -6.48 -4.20
CA GLY A 459 22.21 -7.56 -4.00
C GLY A 459 23.57 -7.10 -3.44
N GLN A 460 23.71 -5.83 -3.04
CA GLN A 460 24.93 -5.27 -2.46
C GLN A 460 24.84 -5.14 -0.95
N ALA A 461 25.97 -5.18 -0.27
CA ALA A 461 26.03 -5.01 1.19
C ALA A 461 25.61 -3.61 1.68
N ASN A 462 25.56 -2.59 0.82
CA ASN A 462 25.12 -1.22 1.14
C ASN A 462 25.70 -0.65 2.47
N ASN A 463 26.94 -1.01 2.79
CA ASN A 463 27.57 -0.74 4.08
C ASN A 463 28.26 0.64 4.18
N GLN A 464 27.98 1.55 3.24
CA GLN A 464 28.55 2.90 3.30
C GLN A 464 27.90 3.72 4.44
N PRO A 465 28.66 4.51 5.20
CA PRO A 465 28.13 5.19 6.39
C PRO A 465 26.97 6.13 6.09
N ILE A 466 25.88 5.98 6.85
CA ILE A 466 24.79 6.96 6.94
C ILE A 466 25.00 7.93 8.12
N ALA A 467 25.65 7.47 9.19
CA ALA A 467 25.95 8.25 10.39
C ALA A 467 27.23 9.09 10.19
N THR A 468 27.07 10.26 9.55
CA THR A 468 28.17 11.14 9.12
C THR A 468 28.12 12.55 9.71
N SER A 469 26.95 13.01 10.16
CA SER A 469 26.75 14.30 10.86
C SER A 469 25.60 14.17 11.86
N ASP A 470 25.60 14.96 12.92
CA ASP A 470 24.55 15.06 13.93
C ASP A 470 23.48 16.13 13.61
N ASP A 471 23.66 16.89 12.54
CA ASP A 471 22.67 17.82 11.96
C ASP A 471 22.13 17.28 10.63
N PHE A 472 20.85 16.94 10.55
CA PHE A 472 20.21 16.40 9.34
C PHE A 472 20.14 17.42 8.17
N MET A 473 20.33 18.71 8.45
CA MET A 473 20.43 19.77 7.45
C MET A 473 21.84 19.90 6.85
N SER A 474 22.86 19.32 7.48
CA SER A 474 24.21 19.29 6.95
C SER A 474 24.25 18.60 5.57
N PRO A 475 25.00 19.13 4.59
CA PRO A 475 25.25 18.45 3.32
C PRO A 475 25.94 17.08 3.48
N ASP A 476 26.68 16.89 4.58
CA ASP A 476 27.37 15.64 4.87
C ASP A 476 26.46 14.57 5.49
N ALA A 477 25.30 14.94 6.07
CA ALA A 477 24.43 14.03 6.79
C ALA A 477 23.83 12.96 5.87
N GLY A 478 23.89 11.69 6.27
CA GLY A 478 23.46 10.56 5.44
C GLY A 478 24.54 10.05 4.47
N GLY A 479 25.69 10.74 4.40
CA GLY A 479 26.81 10.36 3.55
C GLY A 479 26.42 10.36 2.07
N ARG A 480 26.63 9.23 1.38
CA ARG A 480 26.30 9.11 -0.05
C ARG A 480 24.80 8.97 -0.34
N TRP A 481 24.00 8.57 0.64
CA TRP A 481 22.64 8.07 0.42
C TRP A 481 21.64 9.15 -0.02
N PRO A 482 21.62 10.37 0.56
CA PRO A 482 20.76 11.45 0.08
C PRO A 482 21.04 11.82 -1.39
N ALA A 483 22.32 11.96 -1.75
CA ALA A 483 22.71 12.24 -3.13
C ALA A 483 22.35 11.08 -4.07
N ALA A 484 22.43 9.83 -3.62
CA ALA A 484 21.99 8.68 -4.42
C ALA A 484 20.48 8.73 -4.72
N ALA A 485 19.63 8.96 -3.71
CA ALA A 485 18.18 9.11 -3.91
C ALA A 485 17.85 10.22 -4.94
N CYS A 486 18.41 11.41 -4.76
CA CYS A 486 18.20 12.54 -5.65
C CYS A 486 18.64 12.28 -7.10
N ASN A 487 19.82 11.68 -7.30
CA ASN A 487 20.35 11.42 -8.65
C ASN A 487 19.63 10.25 -9.34
N THR A 488 19.27 9.18 -8.61
CA THR A 488 18.67 7.98 -9.21
C THR A 488 17.18 8.12 -9.45
N TRP A 489 16.45 8.79 -8.56
CA TRP A 489 14.98 8.85 -8.62
C TRP A 489 14.46 10.15 -9.23
N GLY A 490 14.98 11.31 -8.82
CA GLY A 490 14.41 12.62 -9.18
C GLY A 490 14.26 12.85 -10.69
N SER A 491 15.34 12.70 -11.45
CA SER A 491 15.28 12.86 -12.91
C SER A 491 14.41 11.79 -13.57
N SER A 492 14.50 10.53 -13.11
CA SER A 492 13.77 9.40 -13.68
C SER A 492 12.25 9.57 -13.58
N LEU A 493 11.79 9.99 -12.40
CA LEU A 493 10.38 10.29 -12.14
C LEU A 493 9.90 11.51 -12.96
N ASN A 494 10.72 12.56 -13.10
CA ASN A 494 10.33 13.74 -13.88
C ASN A 494 10.25 13.45 -15.38
N THR A 495 11.24 12.77 -15.96
CA THR A 495 11.18 12.30 -17.36
C THR A 495 9.98 11.36 -17.58
N SER A 496 9.62 10.53 -16.60
CA SER A 496 8.41 9.71 -16.66
C SER A 496 7.13 10.54 -16.64
N ARG A 497 7.04 11.59 -15.79
CA ARG A 497 5.88 12.48 -15.75
C ARG A 497 5.62 13.17 -17.09
N GLU A 498 6.67 13.50 -17.84
CA GLU A 498 6.58 14.05 -19.19
C GLU A 498 6.21 13.01 -20.26
N GLN A 499 6.80 11.81 -20.23
CA GLN A 499 6.75 10.84 -21.33
C GLN A 499 5.69 9.72 -21.18
N PHE A 500 5.22 9.48 -19.95
CA PHE A 500 4.13 8.55 -19.65
C PHE A 500 2.87 9.32 -19.24
N GLY A 501 3.00 10.21 -18.24
CA GLY A 501 1.87 10.83 -17.54
C GLY A 501 2.03 10.70 -16.03
N ILE A 502 0.94 10.61 -15.28
CA ILE A 502 1.01 10.61 -13.82
C ILE A 502 1.81 9.39 -13.34
N THR A 503 2.93 9.65 -12.67
CA THR A 503 3.80 8.62 -12.08
C THR A 503 4.01 8.93 -10.61
N VAL A 504 3.83 7.93 -9.75
CA VAL A 504 3.98 8.02 -8.29
C VAL A 504 4.94 6.95 -7.78
N ALA A 505 5.57 7.19 -6.64
CA ALA A 505 6.32 6.18 -5.92
C ALA A 505 5.42 5.50 -4.88
N GLY A 506 4.65 4.47 -5.27
CA GLY A 506 3.72 3.74 -4.40
C GLY A 506 4.40 2.98 -3.27
N GLU A 507 5.71 2.74 -3.37
CA GLU A 507 6.51 2.25 -2.26
C GLU A 507 7.94 2.81 -2.25
N TRP A 508 8.40 3.24 -1.07
CA TRP A 508 9.81 3.50 -0.76
C TRP A 508 9.99 3.46 0.76
N SER A 509 11.23 3.32 1.26
CA SER A 509 11.48 3.33 2.72
C SER A 509 12.85 3.94 3.07
N ASN A 510 13.17 4.01 4.36
CA ASN A 510 14.54 4.32 4.80
C ASN A 510 15.49 3.12 4.67
N GLY A 511 15.03 2.00 4.11
CA GLY A 511 15.79 0.80 3.76
C GLY A 511 16.83 1.06 2.68
N TYR A 512 17.92 1.73 3.07
CA TYR A 512 19.13 1.83 2.26
C TYR A 512 19.93 0.52 2.28
N ASN A 513 19.65 -0.36 3.25
CA ASN A 513 20.18 -1.71 3.40
C ASN A 513 19.03 -2.68 3.72
N ASP A 514 19.32 -3.98 3.63
CA ASP A 514 18.36 -5.08 3.80
C ASP A 514 18.36 -5.70 5.21
N CYS A 515 18.69 -4.92 6.23
CA CYS A 515 18.52 -5.35 7.62
C CYS A 515 17.07 -5.21 8.09
N GLY A 516 16.48 -6.34 8.46
CA GLY A 516 15.23 -6.46 9.20
C GLY A 516 14.99 -7.93 9.55
N LEU A 517 14.22 -8.22 10.60
CA LEU A 517 13.81 -9.60 10.87
C LEU A 517 12.86 -10.06 9.75
N TYR A 518 13.21 -11.14 9.07
CA TYR A 518 12.47 -11.70 7.92
C TYR A 518 12.25 -10.76 6.71
N LEU A 519 13.02 -9.68 6.58
CA LEU A 519 12.85 -8.71 5.47
C LEU A 519 13.04 -9.39 4.10
N ASN A 520 14.07 -10.21 3.95
CA ASN A 520 14.28 -11.06 2.77
C ASN A 520 13.60 -12.45 2.92
N GLY A 521 12.39 -12.50 3.49
CA GLY A 521 11.63 -13.73 3.74
C GLY A 521 12.07 -14.52 4.98
N VAL A 522 11.49 -15.70 5.21
CA VAL A 522 11.76 -16.60 6.35
C VAL A 522 12.72 -17.72 5.90
N PRO A 523 13.76 -18.09 6.69
CA PRO A 523 14.13 -17.63 8.03
C PRO A 523 14.87 -16.28 8.05
N GLY A 524 15.13 -15.69 6.88
CA GLY A 524 15.84 -14.43 6.73
C GLY A 524 17.31 -14.60 6.40
N SER A 525 17.77 -13.81 5.44
CA SER A 525 19.16 -13.54 5.10
C SER A 525 19.33 -12.03 4.93
N ASN A 526 20.57 -11.54 4.85
CA ASN A 526 20.85 -10.16 4.45
C ASN A 526 22.23 -10.07 3.78
N HIS A 527 22.42 -9.02 2.98
CA HIS A 527 23.68 -8.72 2.31
C HIS A 527 24.56 -7.78 3.15
N TYR A 528 23.96 -6.99 4.05
CA TYR A 528 24.65 -5.99 4.88
C TYR A 528 25.71 -6.58 5.85
N GLY A 529 25.45 -7.75 6.42
CA GLY A 529 26.27 -8.41 7.43
C GLY A 529 25.68 -8.30 8.84
N ASP A 530 26.28 -7.47 9.70
CA ASP A 530 25.83 -7.29 11.08
C ASP A 530 24.64 -6.33 11.16
N CYS A 531 23.44 -6.89 11.32
CA CYS A 531 22.20 -6.15 11.46
C CYS A 531 21.84 -5.76 12.91
N THR A 532 22.70 -6.01 13.91
CA THR A 532 22.39 -5.75 15.33
C THR A 532 21.96 -4.29 15.58
N LEU A 533 22.64 -3.32 14.95
CA LEU A 533 22.27 -1.90 15.03
C LEU A 533 20.90 -1.64 14.36
N TRP A 534 20.66 -2.25 13.21
CA TRP A 534 19.50 -1.95 12.37
C TRP A 534 18.21 -2.65 12.80
N GLN A 535 18.29 -3.66 13.68
CA GLN A 535 17.13 -4.35 14.25
C GLN A 535 16.67 -3.78 15.61
N ASP A 536 17.41 -2.84 16.21
CA ASP A 536 17.00 -2.17 17.46
C ASP A 536 17.31 -0.66 17.43
N SER A 537 16.29 0.14 17.07
CA SER A 537 16.38 1.59 17.02
C SER A 537 16.54 2.28 18.39
N SER A 538 16.36 1.57 19.50
CA SER A 538 16.65 2.13 20.84
C SER A 538 18.14 2.43 21.03
N THR A 539 19.00 1.80 20.24
CA THR A 539 20.46 2.00 20.23
C THR A 539 20.93 3.16 19.34
N TRP A 540 20.04 3.76 18.52
CA TRP A 540 20.43 4.76 17.52
C TRP A 540 20.79 6.11 18.16
N ASN A 541 22.03 6.55 17.95
CA ASN A 541 22.51 7.86 18.39
C ASN A 541 22.04 9.00 17.46
N THR A 542 22.30 10.25 17.86
CA THR A 542 21.91 11.46 17.09
C THR A 542 22.43 11.42 15.66
N THR A 543 23.66 10.98 15.42
CA THR A 543 24.29 10.92 14.09
C THR A 543 23.62 9.90 13.17
N VAL A 544 23.21 8.73 13.70
CA VAL A 544 22.41 7.74 12.94
C VAL A 544 21.07 8.35 12.55
N LYS A 545 20.36 8.95 13.52
CA LYS A 545 19.04 9.55 13.30
C LYS A 545 19.07 10.70 12.30
N ALA A 546 20.04 11.60 12.43
CA ALA A 546 20.25 12.71 11.51
C ALA A 546 20.59 12.23 10.10
N GLY A 547 21.39 11.17 9.97
CA GLY A 547 21.68 10.54 8.68
C GLY A 547 20.47 9.89 8.01
N VAL A 548 19.67 9.13 8.77
CA VAL A 548 18.41 8.54 8.29
C VAL A 548 17.41 9.62 7.89
N GLN A 549 17.28 10.69 8.67
CA GLN A 549 16.39 11.81 8.33
C GLN A 549 16.86 12.58 7.09
N ALA A 550 18.16 12.80 6.93
CA ALA A 550 18.72 13.42 5.73
C ALA A 550 18.47 12.59 4.47
N PHE A 551 18.53 11.25 4.59
CA PHE A 551 18.14 10.32 3.52
C PHE A 551 16.62 10.41 3.25
N ALA A 552 15.78 10.31 4.27
CA ALA A 552 14.33 10.41 4.15
C ALA A 552 13.88 11.69 3.42
N MET A 553 14.44 12.86 3.80
CA MET A 553 14.12 14.14 3.16
C MET A 553 14.57 14.19 1.70
N ALA A 554 15.71 13.62 1.36
CA ALA A 554 16.18 13.57 -0.03
C ALA A 554 15.34 12.61 -0.89
N SER A 555 14.90 11.48 -0.32
CA SER A 555 13.95 10.57 -0.93
C SER A 555 12.62 11.26 -1.22
N MET A 556 12.02 11.94 -0.22
CA MET A 556 10.77 12.67 -0.38
C MET A 556 10.84 13.75 -1.47
N ASP A 557 11.93 14.53 -1.52
CA ASP A 557 12.16 15.59 -2.52
C ASP A 557 12.39 15.03 -3.93
N ALA A 558 13.09 13.89 -4.05
CA ALA A 558 13.30 13.24 -5.33
C ALA A 558 11.99 12.65 -5.91
N LEU A 559 11.21 11.97 -5.07
CA LEU A 559 10.01 11.25 -5.50
C LEU A 559 8.81 12.18 -5.74
N GLN A 560 8.68 13.24 -4.94
CA GLN A 560 7.63 14.28 -4.96
C GLN A 560 6.21 13.78 -4.62
N ASP A 561 5.74 12.74 -5.31
CA ASP A 561 4.49 12.03 -5.07
C ASP A 561 4.81 10.61 -4.61
N TRP A 562 4.56 10.30 -3.35
CA TRP A 562 5.10 9.10 -2.73
C TRP A 562 4.23 8.50 -1.63
N PHE A 563 4.39 7.20 -1.43
CA PHE A 563 3.82 6.44 -0.32
C PHE A 563 4.94 5.65 0.38
N PHE A 564 5.19 5.93 1.65
CA PHE A 564 6.23 5.24 2.41
C PHE A 564 5.78 3.81 2.81
N TRP A 565 6.62 2.80 2.60
CA TRP A 565 6.45 1.42 3.05
C TRP A 565 7.15 1.20 4.39
N THR A 566 6.44 1.08 5.52
CA THR A 566 4.99 1.14 5.76
C THR A 566 4.68 2.11 6.92
N TRP A 567 3.41 2.38 7.23
CA TRP A 567 3.03 3.18 8.40
C TRP A 567 3.68 2.64 9.69
N LYS A 568 3.47 1.36 9.99
CA LYS A 568 4.04 0.71 11.18
C LYS A 568 4.29 -0.77 11.01
N ILE A 569 5.11 -1.30 11.92
CA ILE A 569 5.52 -2.70 11.99
C ILE A 569 5.21 -3.21 13.39
N ALA A 570 4.63 -4.40 13.49
CA ALA A 570 4.38 -5.05 14.77
C ALA A 570 5.69 -5.47 15.43
N PRO A 571 5.77 -5.45 16.77
CA PRO A 571 6.92 -6.04 17.45
C PRO A 571 7.01 -7.55 17.20
N ALA A 572 8.23 -8.07 17.20
CA ALA A 572 8.49 -9.50 17.32
C ALA A 572 8.09 -10.03 18.71
N ALA A 573 8.17 -11.35 18.91
CA ALA A 573 7.76 -12.01 20.16
C ALA A 573 8.55 -11.57 21.41
N ASP A 574 9.68 -10.87 21.25
CA ASP A 574 10.45 -10.25 22.33
C ASP A 574 10.00 -8.81 22.69
N GLY A 575 9.09 -8.23 21.90
CA GLY A 575 8.59 -6.87 22.07
C GLY A 575 9.31 -5.80 21.23
N VAL A 576 10.28 -6.16 20.39
CA VAL A 576 11.07 -5.21 19.59
C VAL A 576 10.54 -5.09 18.17
N VAL A 577 10.44 -3.86 17.65
CA VAL A 577 10.20 -3.61 16.22
C VAL A 577 11.50 -3.84 15.46
N SER A 578 11.69 -5.05 14.93
CA SER A 578 12.96 -5.52 14.37
C SER A 578 13.29 -5.07 12.94
N SER A 579 12.52 -4.13 12.38
CA SER A 579 12.70 -3.58 11.03
C SER A 579 12.47 -2.04 10.99
N PRO A 580 13.08 -1.24 11.89
CA PRO A 580 12.77 0.17 12.12
C PRO A 580 12.99 1.12 10.94
N LEU A 581 13.83 0.77 9.95
CA LEU A 581 13.98 1.54 8.70
C LEU A 581 12.70 1.54 7.83
N TRP A 582 11.75 0.67 8.14
CA TRP A 582 10.52 0.40 7.39
C TRP A 582 9.25 0.83 8.13
N SER A 583 9.36 1.61 9.21
CA SER A 583 8.21 2.18 9.94
C SER A 583 8.23 3.71 9.97
N TYR A 584 7.21 4.32 9.36
CA TYR A 584 7.01 5.76 9.37
C TYR A 584 6.68 6.28 10.78
N GLN A 585 5.75 5.62 11.48
CA GLN A 585 5.32 5.95 12.84
C GLN A 585 6.51 5.96 13.82
N LEU A 586 7.29 4.88 13.85
CA LEU A 586 8.48 4.79 14.70
C LEU A 586 9.54 5.84 14.33
N GLY A 587 9.62 6.23 13.06
CA GLY A 587 10.48 7.31 12.59
C GLY A 587 10.08 8.71 13.06
N LEU A 588 8.77 8.98 13.15
CA LEU A 588 8.26 10.21 13.78
C LEU A 588 8.53 10.20 15.29
N GLU A 589 8.16 9.12 15.98
CA GLU A 589 8.32 8.97 17.43
C GLU A 589 9.79 9.03 17.86
N GLY A 590 10.65 8.38 17.07
CA GLY A 590 12.08 8.27 17.32
C GLY A 590 12.90 9.47 16.86
N GLY A 591 12.34 10.39 16.07
CA GLY A 591 13.00 11.61 15.61
C GLY A 591 14.02 11.38 14.50
N TRP A 592 13.69 10.57 13.49
CA TRP A 592 14.47 10.43 12.25
C TRP A 592 13.62 10.58 10.98
N MET A 593 12.42 11.15 11.10
CA MET A 593 11.55 11.55 9.99
C MET A 593 11.13 13.02 10.17
N PRO A 594 10.93 13.77 9.07
CA PRO A 594 10.39 15.13 9.15
C PRO A 594 8.95 15.09 9.68
N THR A 595 8.62 15.97 10.62
CA THR A 595 7.26 16.07 11.18
C THR A 595 6.28 16.81 10.27
N ASP A 596 6.77 17.58 9.30
CA ASP A 596 6.02 18.15 8.19
C ASP A 596 6.69 17.70 6.87
N PRO A 597 6.04 16.85 6.05
CA PRO A 597 6.66 16.26 4.87
C PRO A 597 7.10 17.31 3.83
N ARG A 598 6.46 18.49 3.82
CA ARG A 598 6.80 19.58 2.89
C ARG A 598 8.18 20.19 3.15
N THR A 599 8.74 19.99 4.34
CA THR A 599 10.10 20.46 4.68
C THR A 599 11.20 19.71 3.94
N ALA A 600 10.88 18.58 3.30
CA ALA A 600 11.78 17.90 2.38
C ALA A 600 12.06 18.71 1.10
N HIS A 601 11.12 19.56 0.66
CA HIS A 601 11.20 20.24 -0.63
C HIS A 601 12.48 21.07 -0.78
N GLY A 602 13.23 20.83 -1.85
CA GLY A 602 14.51 21.47 -2.14
C GLY A 602 15.73 20.84 -1.45
N LYS A 603 15.58 19.72 -0.71
CA LYS A 603 16.71 18.99 -0.09
C LYS A 603 17.74 18.56 -1.14
N CYS A 604 17.32 18.09 -2.32
CA CYS A 604 18.21 17.69 -3.41
C CYS A 604 19.04 18.88 -3.92
N ALA A 605 18.40 20.03 -4.16
CA ALA A 605 19.10 21.24 -4.56
C ALA A 605 20.06 21.74 -3.47
N ALA A 606 19.67 21.65 -2.19
CA ALA A 606 20.50 22.05 -1.05
C ALA A 606 21.77 21.20 -0.89
N ILE A 607 21.75 19.93 -1.31
CA ILE A 607 22.94 19.05 -1.35
C ILE A 607 23.67 19.08 -2.71
N GLY A 608 23.34 20.04 -3.58
CA GLY A 608 24.02 20.27 -4.86
C GLY A 608 23.62 19.33 -5.99
N VAL A 609 22.52 18.57 -5.85
CA VAL A 609 21.94 17.76 -6.93
C VAL A 609 20.90 18.59 -7.67
N SER A 610 21.11 18.76 -8.97
CA SER A 610 20.15 19.37 -9.90
C SER A 610 19.74 18.34 -10.95
N GLY A 611 18.46 18.34 -11.32
CA GLY A 611 17.92 17.48 -12.39
C GLY A 611 16.81 18.20 -13.15
N GLU A 612 16.34 17.59 -14.24
CA GLU A 612 15.17 18.06 -14.99
C GLU A 612 13.98 18.25 -14.04
N GLN A 613 13.20 19.30 -14.26
CA GLN A 613 12.04 19.64 -13.44
C GLN A 613 10.79 19.46 -14.31
N PHE A 614 9.89 18.58 -13.88
CA PHE A 614 8.58 18.49 -14.49
C PHE A 614 7.81 19.80 -14.28
N ASP A 615 7.15 20.31 -15.32
CA ASP A 615 6.49 21.63 -15.28
C ASP A 615 5.11 21.64 -14.59
N GLY A 616 4.67 20.49 -14.08
CA GLY A 616 3.36 20.30 -13.46
C GLY A 616 2.22 20.06 -14.45
N THR A 617 2.48 19.98 -15.75
CA THR A 617 1.44 19.92 -16.79
C THR A 617 1.31 18.52 -17.38
N PHE A 618 0.18 17.85 -17.09
CA PHE A 618 -0.22 16.63 -17.77
C PHE A 618 -1.07 16.90 -19.01
N SER A 619 -1.00 16.01 -20.00
CA SER A 619 -1.91 16.00 -21.14
C SER A 619 -3.35 15.79 -20.68
N ALA A 620 -4.31 16.46 -21.31
CA ALA A 620 -5.71 16.42 -20.88
C ALA A 620 -6.28 15.00 -20.73
N TRP A 621 -5.93 14.07 -21.64
CA TRP A 621 -6.39 12.68 -21.57
C TRP A 621 -5.90 11.92 -20.32
N GLN A 622 -4.69 12.22 -19.81
CA GLN A 622 -4.11 11.58 -18.62
C GLN A 622 -4.92 11.88 -17.36
N THR A 623 -5.63 13.01 -17.33
CA THR A 623 -6.51 13.43 -16.23
C THR A 623 -8.01 13.25 -16.52
N GLY A 624 -8.37 12.61 -17.63
CA GLY A 624 -9.77 12.37 -18.01
C GLY A 624 -10.45 13.54 -18.74
N GLY A 625 -9.66 14.46 -19.29
CA GLY A 625 -10.11 15.53 -20.19
C GLY A 625 -10.17 15.10 -21.66
N ALA A 626 -9.96 16.06 -22.57
CA ALA A 626 -10.05 15.82 -24.01
C ALA A 626 -9.04 14.75 -24.50
N GLY A 627 -9.53 13.77 -25.26
CA GLY A 627 -8.75 12.63 -25.75
C GLY A 627 -8.69 11.43 -24.79
N ALA A 628 -9.32 11.50 -23.61
CA ALA A 628 -9.44 10.36 -22.72
C ALA A 628 -10.24 9.22 -23.39
N GLY A 629 -9.73 7.99 -23.30
CA GLY A 629 -10.36 6.79 -23.85
C GLY A 629 -10.20 6.61 -25.37
N THR A 630 -9.53 7.52 -26.08
CA THR A 630 -9.16 7.34 -27.49
C THR A 630 -7.75 6.76 -27.61
N ILE A 631 -7.57 5.52 -27.13
CA ILE A 631 -6.27 4.83 -27.14
C ILE A 631 -5.72 4.71 -28.56
N ALA A 632 -4.42 4.98 -28.71
CA ALA A 632 -3.71 4.91 -29.98
C ALA A 632 -3.95 3.58 -30.71
N ALA A 633 -4.46 3.66 -31.94
CA ALA A 633 -4.85 2.48 -32.73
C ALA A 633 -3.69 1.49 -32.98
N SER A 634 -2.44 1.97 -32.99
CA SER A 634 -1.24 1.12 -33.02
C SER A 634 -1.18 0.17 -31.81
N PHE A 635 -1.35 0.70 -30.60
CA PHE A 635 -1.37 -0.07 -29.36
C PHE A 635 -2.55 -1.05 -29.34
N SER A 636 -3.77 -0.56 -29.61
CA SER A 636 -4.97 -1.40 -29.65
C SER A 636 -4.89 -2.51 -30.70
N SER A 637 -4.28 -2.27 -31.86
CA SER A 637 -4.09 -3.31 -32.89
C SER A 637 -3.06 -4.36 -32.53
N SER A 638 -2.11 -4.05 -31.64
CA SER A 638 -1.03 -4.95 -31.22
C SER A 638 -1.41 -5.78 -29.98
N PHE A 639 -2.28 -5.25 -29.10
CA PHE A 639 -2.57 -5.84 -27.80
C PHE A 639 -4.07 -6.06 -27.52
N GLY A 640 -4.98 -5.59 -28.38
CA GLY A 640 -6.44 -5.69 -28.19
C GLY A 640 -7.06 -7.05 -28.51
N VAL A 641 -6.28 -8.14 -28.43
CA VAL A 641 -6.78 -9.51 -28.55
C VAL A 641 -6.63 -10.19 -27.19
N TRP A 642 -7.76 -10.67 -26.66
CA TRP A 642 -7.83 -11.40 -25.40
C TRP A 642 -8.39 -12.82 -25.63
N PRO A 643 -7.80 -13.90 -25.06
CA PRO A 643 -6.52 -13.93 -24.34
C PRO A 643 -5.30 -13.53 -25.20
N PRO A 644 -4.15 -13.23 -24.59
CA PRO A 644 -2.97 -12.75 -25.33
C PRO A 644 -2.41 -13.79 -26.30
N LEU A 645 -1.89 -13.32 -27.44
CA LEU A 645 -1.34 -14.18 -28.52
C LEU A 645 -0.03 -14.88 -28.18
N THR A 646 0.57 -14.58 -27.03
CA THR A 646 1.74 -15.26 -26.46
C THR A 646 1.56 -15.38 -24.95
N ILE A 647 2.15 -16.41 -24.35
CA ILE A 647 2.24 -16.61 -22.89
C ILE A 647 3.63 -17.19 -22.61
N SER A 648 4.33 -16.70 -21.58
CA SER A 648 5.64 -17.24 -21.20
C SER A 648 5.52 -18.73 -20.82
N ASN A 649 6.55 -19.51 -21.16
CA ASN A 649 6.61 -20.97 -20.90
C ASN A 649 5.46 -21.79 -21.53
N VAL A 650 4.88 -21.32 -22.65
CA VAL A 650 3.86 -22.03 -23.44
C VAL A 650 4.23 -21.98 -24.93
N ASP A 651 4.09 -23.10 -25.63
CA ASP A 651 4.20 -23.14 -27.09
C ASP A 651 3.00 -22.37 -27.70
N PRO A 652 3.20 -21.38 -28.60
CA PRO A 652 2.09 -20.69 -29.26
C PRO A 652 1.06 -21.61 -29.93
N ALA A 653 1.45 -22.79 -30.41
CA ALA A 653 0.53 -23.78 -30.98
C ALA A 653 -0.40 -24.41 -29.92
N ALA A 654 0.01 -24.42 -28.65
CA ALA A 654 -0.76 -24.97 -27.54
C ALA A 654 -1.75 -23.96 -26.92
N LEU A 655 -1.68 -22.67 -27.26
CA LEU A 655 -2.56 -21.63 -26.67
C LEU A 655 -4.06 -21.95 -26.83
N THR A 656 -4.45 -22.61 -27.93
CA THR A 656 -5.85 -22.99 -28.23
C THR A 656 -6.40 -24.15 -27.38
N VAL A 657 -5.54 -24.85 -26.62
CA VAL A 657 -5.90 -25.99 -25.76
C VAL A 657 -5.54 -25.75 -24.30
N MET A 658 -5.17 -24.51 -23.95
CA MET A 658 -4.86 -24.08 -22.59
C MET A 658 -6.08 -24.21 -21.65
N PRO A 659 -5.85 -24.58 -20.38
CA PRO A 659 -6.84 -24.40 -19.33
C PRO A 659 -7.39 -22.96 -19.30
N THR A 660 -8.72 -22.86 -19.30
CA THR A 660 -9.47 -21.61 -19.16
C THR A 660 -10.62 -21.82 -18.19
N TYR A 661 -11.06 -20.74 -17.56
CA TYR A 661 -12.29 -20.69 -16.77
C TYR A 661 -13.43 -20.10 -17.60
N THR A 662 -14.66 -20.24 -17.11
CA THR A 662 -15.89 -19.85 -17.80
C THR A 662 -16.72 -18.87 -16.97
N ALA A 663 -17.33 -17.88 -17.62
CA ALA A 663 -18.29 -16.96 -17.01
C ALA A 663 -19.67 -17.62 -16.88
N THR A 664 -19.79 -18.60 -15.98
CA THR A 664 -21.07 -19.30 -15.66
C THR A 664 -21.29 -19.49 -14.16
N GLY A 665 -20.38 -18.97 -13.32
CA GLY A 665 -20.53 -18.99 -11.87
C GLY A 665 -21.45 -17.88 -11.37
N SER A 666 -21.81 -17.95 -10.09
CA SER A 666 -22.42 -16.83 -9.39
C SER A 666 -21.42 -15.67 -9.27
N VAL A 667 -21.86 -14.45 -9.55
CA VAL A 667 -21.08 -13.24 -9.23
C VAL A 667 -20.92 -13.14 -7.72
N ALA A 668 -19.67 -13.09 -7.24
CA ALA A 668 -19.40 -12.76 -5.84
C ALA A 668 -19.59 -11.24 -5.65
N THR A 669 -20.35 -10.83 -4.64
CA THR A 669 -20.64 -9.42 -4.36
C THR A 669 -20.03 -8.99 -3.04
N LEU A 670 -19.21 -7.95 -3.10
CA LEU A 670 -18.71 -7.26 -1.91
C LEU A 670 -19.83 -6.41 -1.31
N THR A 671 -20.06 -6.51 -0.01
CA THR A 671 -21.19 -5.83 0.66
C THR A 671 -20.73 -4.88 1.75
N TYR A 672 -21.54 -3.85 2.02
CA TYR A 672 -21.37 -3.04 3.22
C TYR A 672 -21.81 -3.85 4.43
N ILE A 673 -20.85 -4.32 5.23
CA ILE A 673 -21.11 -4.90 6.54
C ILE A 673 -21.13 -3.74 7.54
N THR A 674 -22.30 -3.42 8.08
CA THR A 674 -22.42 -2.44 9.17
C THR A 674 -21.57 -2.94 10.35
N PRO A 675 -20.63 -2.14 10.90
CA PRO A 675 -19.89 -2.53 12.08
C PRO A 675 -20.86 -2.81 13.23
N THR A 676 -20.93 -4.07 13.68
CA THR A 676 -21.78 -4.47 14.79
C THR A 676 -21.21 -3.89 16.09
N VAL A 677 -21.66 -2.71 16.49
CA VAL A 677 -21.19 -2.05 17.71
C VAL A 677 -21.61 -2.85 18.94
N THR A 678 -20.67 -3.60 19.51
CA THR A 678 -20.79 -4.30 20.79
C THR A 678 -20.89 -3.30 21.95
N GLY A 679 -22.08 -2.74 22.15
CA GLY A 679 -22.39 -1.85 23.28
C GLY A 679 -23.39 -0.74 22.97
N ALA A 680 -23.69 -0.45 21.70
CA ALA A 680 -24.67 0.56 21.33
C ALA A 680 -26.09 0.05 21.60
N THR A 681 -26.78 0.65 22.58
CA THR A 681 -28.19 0.35 22.90
C THR A 681 -29.20 0.92 21.88
N THR A 682 -28.70 1.50 20.78
CA THR A 682 -29.52 2.04 19.70
C THR A 682 -28.87 1.76 18.36
N THR A 683 -29.47 0.87 17.56
CA THR A 683 -29.13 0.71 16.15
C THR A 683 -29.64 1.95 15.40
N VAL A 684 -28.74 2.89 15.09
CA VAL A 684 -29.05 3.97 14.15
C VAL A 684 -29.00 3.37 12.76
N THR A 685 -30.16 3.00 12.20
CA THR A 685 -30.25 2.68 10.77
C THR A 685 -29.86 3.92 9.99
N PRO A 686 -28.85 3.86 9.09
CA PRO A 686 -28.52 4.97 8.21
C PRO A 686 -29.78 5.39 7.44
N THR A 687 -30.06 6.69 7.39
CA THR A 687 -31.16 7.24 6.57
C THR A 687 -30.76 7.41 5.09
N VAL A 688 -29.56 6.92 4.74
CA VAL A 688 -28.91 7.01 3.43
C VAL A 688 -28.59 5.61 2.90
N SER A 689 -28.50 5.48 1.58
CA SER A 689 -27.96 4.28 0.91
C SER A 689 -26.53 4.01 1.38
N VAL A 690 -26.15 2.73 1.45
CA VAL A 690 -24.79 2.25 1.78
C VAL A 690 -24.11 1.55 0.57
N GLY A 691 -24.73 1.67 -0.60
CA GLY A 691 -24.46 0.85 -1.78
C GLY A 691 -25.11 -0.54 -1.70
N ASN A 692 -25.24 -1.18 -2.86
CA ASN A 692 -25.61 -2.60 -3.00
C ASN A 692 -24.38 -3.50 -3.28
N GLY A 693 -23.21 -2.90 -3.54
CA GLY A 693 -21.98 -3.58 -3.95
C GLY A 693 -21.76 -3.64 -5.47
N TRP A 694 -22.63 -3.03 -6.27
CA TRP A 694 -22.64 -3.14 -7.73
C TRP A 694 -23.08 -1.83 -8.40
N PHE A 695 -22.14 -1.14 -9.04
CA PHE A 695 -22.33 0.18 -9.62
C PHE A 695 -23.02 0.13 -10.99
N ASP A 696 -22.52 -0.68 -11.94
CA ASP A 696 -23.14 -0.79 -13.25
C ASP A 696 -24.27 -1.83 -13.26
N SER A 697 -25.50 -1.36 -13.11
CA SER A 697 -26.70 -2.18 -13.25
C SER A 697 -26.90 -2.80 -14.65
N ALA A 698 -26.16 -2.37 -15.67
CA ALA A 698 -26.14 -2.98 -16.99
C ALA A 698 -25.15 -4.14 -17.11
N ASP A 699 -24.16 -4.26 -16.20
CA ASP A 699 -23.29 -5.43 -16.14
C ASP A 699 -24.05 -6.60 -15.50
N THR A 700 -24.56 -7.47 -16.37
CA THR A 700 -25.23 -8.73 -16.00
C THR A 700 -24.37 -9.96 -16.30
N ALA A 701 -23.06 -9.83 -16.48
CA ALA A 701 -22.20 -10.97 -16.78
C ALA A 701 -22.00 -11.88 -15.54
N SER A 702 -22.08 -13.18 -15.73
CA SER A 702 -21.86 -14.17 -14.67
C SER A 702 -20.42 -14.15 -14.13
N GLY A 703 -20.21 -14.66 -12.92
CA GLY A 703 -18.88 -14.79 -12.31
C GLY A 703 -18.03 -15.88 -12.95
N VAL A 704 -16.72 -15.81 -12.78
CA VAL A 704 -15.76 -16.78 -13.32
C VAL A 704 -15.71 -18.03 -12.43
N THR A 705 -15.76 -19.21 -13.06
CA THR A 705 -15.69 -20.51 -12.38
C THR A 705 -14.98 -21.56 -13.26
N ALA A 706 -14.53 -22.66 -12.65
CA ALA A 706 -14.01 -23.81 -13.36
C ALA A 706 -15.06 -24.43 -14.31
N VAL A 707 -14.62 -24.91 -15.48
CA VAL A 707 -15.49 -25.58 -16.46
C VAL A 707 -15.92 -26.94 -15.91
N ALA A 708 -17.23 -27.20 -15.88
CA ALA A 708 -17.79 -28.39 -15.25
C ALA A 708 -17.31 -29.70 -15.91
N GLY A 709 -16.65 -30.56 -15.13
CA GLY A 709 -16.07 -31.83 -15.62
C GLY A 709 -14.63 -31.70 -16.14
N CYS A 710 -14.02 -30.52 -16.06
CA CYS A 710 -12.60 -30.34 -16.37
C CYS A 710 -11.70 -30.62 -15.17
N THR A 711 -10.57 -31.30 -15.44
CA THR A 711 -9.46 -31.43 -14.49
C THR A 711 -8.43 -30.34 -14.77
N TYR A 712 -8.11 -29.56 -13.75
CA TYR A 712 -7.09 -28.52 -13.81
C TYR A 712 -5.84 -28.98 -13.05
N PRO A 713 -4.63 -28.67 -13.53
CA PRO A 713 -3.43 -28.74 -12.71
C PRO A 713 -3.48 -27.66 -11.61
N ALA A 714 -2.79 -27.88 -10.50
CA ALA A 714 -2.72 -26.92 -9.39
C ALA A 714 -2.28 -25.51 -9.86
N ALA A 715 -3.13 -24.51 -9.67
CA ALA A 715 -3.01 -23.20 -10.30
C ALA A 715 -1.78 -22.35 -9.87
N TRP A 716 -1.05 -22.78 -8.84
CA TRP A 716 0.19 -22.17 -8.32
C TRP A 716 1.45 -23.04 -8.52
N GLU A 717 1.34 -24.23 -9.11
CA GLU A 717 2.49 -25.16 -9.26
C GLU A 717 2.54 -25.80 -10.66
N ALA A 718 1.97 -25.13 -11.67
CA ALA A 718 1.76 -25.68 -13.00
C ALA A 718 2.85 -25.34 -14.02
N LEU A 719 3.90 -24.60 -13.66
CA LEU A 719 4.84 -24.02 -14.65
C LEU A 719 5.66 -25.05 -15.43
N THR A 720 5.93 -26.22 -14.83
CA THR A 720 6.75 -27.30 -15.42
C THR A 720 5.92 -28.40 -16.10
N LEU A 721 4.59 -28.29 -16.07
CA LEU A 721 3.69 -29.30 -16.62
C LEU A 721 3.51 -29.12 -18.14
N PRO A 722 3.37 -30.22 -18.91
CA PRO A 722 3.10 -30.14 -20.33
C PRO A 722 1.72 -29.54 -20.59
N ALA A 723 1.57 -28.79 -21.68
CA ALA A 723 0.28 -28.31 -22.13
C ALA A 723 -0.69 -29.48 -22.42
N PRO A 724 -2.00 -29.32 -22.17
CA PRO A 724 -2.99 -30.31 -22.55
C PRO A 724 -2.94 -30.63 -24.05
N THR A 725 -3.26 -31.86 -24.44
CA THR A 725 -3.31 -32.28 -25.84
C THR A 725 -4.65 -32.00 -26.51
N ALA A 726 -5.66 -31.57 -25.74
CA ALA A 726 -6.98 -31.19 -26.21
C ALA A 726 -7.55 -30.11 -25.28
N LEU A 727 -8.36 -29.20 -25.84
CA LEU A 727 -9.13 -28.24 -25.06
C LEU A 727 -10.06 -29.00 -24.12
N CYS A 728 -10.10 -28.60 -22.85
CA CYS A 728 -11.07 -29.20 -21.96
C CYS A 728 -12.48 -28.69 -22.25
N THR A 729 -13.35 -29.58 -22.74
CA THR A 729 -14.75 -29.28 -23.00
C THR A 729 -15.62 -29.96 -21.96
N GLY A 730 -16.07 -29.18 -20.98
CA GLY A 730 -17.09 -29.60 -20.03
C GLY A 730 -18.46 -29.78 -20.68
N ALA A 731 -19.38 -30.40 -19.94
CA ALA A 731 -20.79 -30.25 -20.25
C ALA A 731 -21.21 -28.78 -20.00
N PRO A 732 -22.13 -28.20 -20.79
CA PRO A 732 -22.77 -26.95 -20.39
C PRO A 732 -23.45 -27.17 -19.03
N ALA A 733 -23.18 -26.26 -18.09
CA ALA A 733 -23.69 -26.29 -16.71
C ALA A 733 -25.21 -26.06 -16.65
#